data_AF-A0AAU9JKP6-F1
#
_entry.id   AF-A0AAU9JKP6-F1
#
_cell.length_a   1.000
_cell.length_b   1.000
_cell.length_c   1.000
_cell.angle_alpha   90.00
_cell.angle_beta   90.00
_cell.angle_gamma   90.00
#
_symmetry.space_group_name_H-M   'P 1'
#
loop_
_entity.id
_entity.type
_entity.pdbx_description
1 polymer ?
#
loop_
_entity_poly.entity_id
_entity_poly.type
_entity_poly.pdbx_seq_one_letter_code
_entity_poly.pdbx_strand_id
1 'polypeptide(L)'
;MTSERVPIVGSKDSENLLLDSCKSCTIYEEKVSSNHKALSNLKETHALILEIARALHPEIIISTDITSQELALDLDLLHKGRGQASAKEAEHLRSLILGLNEKLKTYQTIETRIEEFSQQAKQGISAREILHKTIKETLEDVEKIKIQQNESLEKMKKERDRAIESLMEQHLNLKRKILDEEKVKCELEITKAELEKIKAEGRNFDNMQEMISQLKFNVKEGEKKRNELRNLYSKSISDFDEKRREMDREIENVMKDNSNLRDELNSAKKTINELSVLNQEKASQIINLQAVNESQNREILNLKDQENKALQMEKLSKAHQEECVSLNKKIKAISEEFQAEIAKLNKEKNEILNKNQLLKGDNNRLEDTINSLKQDLTHSYNKQQDLNTHIAQLEESLILHHDSSAIQDQLNQVSQFTLDIHKQVYKELDGMSEHILAQSEQALGQQRTINKVCSVVSEKEAEIEILREMIAEMQKARPVYVPVKDDPVDAAIAEYMNSREQPLEVPFVREDEGLYLFGSKKVFIKIENGKIIIRIGGGFMQIDEFVDAYTVIELEKFAAIKKAESNPNRKTFMGKLASTIVNEQTKGKVDVSPQKAAKILQDVFVNNKPAFTTCMAIPRKMTSSRQGTMIPKESKGSDSPVRVAKRKSSLVDFRRSATNLK
;
A
#
# COMPACT_ATOMS: atom_id res chain seq x y z
N MET A 1 1.77 -0.43 48.92
CA MET A 1 1.17 -1.40 49.86
C MET A 1 0.82 -2.62 49.03
N THR A 2 1.44 -3.80 49.13
CA THR A 2 2.30 -4.43 50.17
C THR A 2 3.07 -5.59 49.52
N SER A 3 4.35 -5.71 49.91
CA SER A 3 5.17 -6.93 50.11
C SER A 3 5.19 -8.05 49.05
N GLU A 4 6.33 -8.30 48.39
CA GLU A 4 7.41 -9.22 48.83
C GLU A 4 6.99 -10.70 48.91
N ARG A 5 7.67 -11.56 48.14
CA ARG A 5 8.52 -12.64 48.69
C ARG A 5 9.28 -13.41 47.61
N VAL A 6 10.59 -13.44 47.80
CA VAL A 6 11.56 -14.42 47.28
C VAL A 6 11.40 -15.74 48.04
N PRO A 7 11.89 -16.87 47.49
CA PRO A 7 12.82 -17.65 48.30
C PRO A 7 14.08 -18.12 47.55
N ILE A 8 15.19 -18.08 48.28
CA ILE A 8 16.50 -18.67 48.01
C ILE A 8 16.64 -19.92 48.88
N VAL A 9 17.12 -21.03 48.31
CA VAL A 9 17.83 -22.17 48.96
C VAL A 9 18.67 -22.80 47.82
N GLY A 10 20.02 -22.84 47.79
CA GLY A 10 21.01 -23.40 48.71
C GLY A 10 21.09 -24.94 48.50
N SER A 11 22.19 -25.66 48.31
CA SER A 11 23.63 -25.44 48.43
C SER A 11 24.35 -26.79 48.10
N LYS A 12 25.69 -26.77 47.88
CA LYS A 12 26.68 -27.83 48.23
C LYS A 12 26.75 -29.08 47.31
N ASP A 13 27.88 -29.70 46.94
CA ASP A 13 29.33 -29.72 47.22
C ASP A 13 29.98 -30.23 45.89
N SER A 14 31.28 -30.21 45.56
CA SER A 14 32.47 -30.58 46.31
C SER A 14 33.73 -30.27 45.49
N GLU A 15 34.81 -30.01 46.22
CA GLU A 15 36.18 -29.73 45.83
C GLU A 15 36.84 -30.81 44.95
N ASN A 16 37.71 -30.39 44.03
CA ASN A 16 38.93 -31.12 43.68
C ASN A 16 39.98 -30.14 43.13
N LEU A 17 40.95 -29.78 43.98
CA LEU A 17 42.22 -29.18 43.60
C LEU A 17 43.07 -30.22 42.87
N LEU A 18 43.66 -29.88 41.70
CA LEU A 18 44.95 -30.42 41.27
C LEU A 18 45.60 -29.49 40.21
N LEU A 19 46.72 -28.91 40.65
CA LEU A 19 47.93 -28.41 39.97
C LEU A 19 47.88 -27.55 38.68
N ASP A 20 48.54 -26.41 38.83
CA ASP A 20 49.09 -25.49 37.84
C ASP A 20 49.80 -26.14 36.63
N SER A 21 49.44 -25.68 35.44
CA SER A 21 50.37 -25.55 34.33
C SER A 21 50.14 -24.20 33.62
N CYS A 22 51.16 -23.36 33.70
CA CYS A 22 51.19 -21.96 33.30
C CYS A 22 50.88 -21.76 31.81
N LYS A 23 49.78 -21.07 31.49
CA LYS A 23 49.34 -20.70 30.12
C LYS A 23 50.19 -19.59 29.46
N SER A 24 51.43 -19.39 29.88
CA SER A 24 52.32 -18.35 29.33
C SER A 24 53.28 -18.85 28.25
N CYS A 25 53.34 -20.15 27.96
CA CYS A 25 54.27 -20.69 26.95
C CYS A 25 53.72 -20.77 25.52
N THR A 26 52.40 -20.76 25.29
CA THR A 26 51.83 -20.82 23.92
C THR A 26 51.85 -19.47 23.19
N ILE A 27 52.08 -18.36 23.89
CA ILE A 27 52.15 -17.01 23.29
C ILE A 27 53.55 -16.73 22.71
N TYR A 28 54.57 -17.54 23.05
CA TYR A 28 55.94 -17.28 22.61
C TYR A 28 56.25 -17.87 21.22
N GLU A 29 55.59 -18.95 20.80
CA GLU A 29 55.84 -19.57 19.49
C GLU A 29 55.15 -18.80 18.34
N GLU A 30 53.99 -18.18 18.56
CA GLU A 30 53.34 -17.33 17.54
C GLU A 30 54.10 -16.02 17.26
N LYS A 31 54.82 -15.47 18.26
CA LYS A 31 55.65 -14.26 18.10
C LYS A 31 56.94 -14.48 17.32
N VAL A 32 57.46 -15.71 17.28
CA VAL A 32 58.66 -16.03 16.48
C VAL A 32 58.31 -16.14 14.99
N SER A 33 57.09 -16.60 14.66
CA SER A 33 56.65 -16.70 13.27
C SER A 33 56.25 -15.34 12.64
N SER A 34 55.84 -14.34 13.43
CA SER A 34 55.54 -12.99 12.95
C SER A 34 56.80 -12.16 12.64
N ASN A 35 57.91 -12.41 13.35
CA ASN A 35 59.18 -11.72 13.10
C ASN A 35 59.85 -12.17 11.80
N HIS A 36 59.59 -13.38 11.31
CA HIS A 36 60.14 -13.84 10.03
C HIS A 36 59.51 -13.13 8.82
N LYS A 37 58.22 -12.75 8.91
CA LYS A 37 57.53 -11.93 7.89
C LYS A 37 57.96 -10.45 7.93
N ALA A 38 58.29 -9.92 9.10
CA ALA A 38 58.85 -8.58 9.20
C ALA A 38 60.24 -8.48 8.55
N LEU A 39 61.06 -9.53 8.67
CA LEU A 39 62.38 -9.59 8.02
C LEU A 39 62.31 -9.79 6.49
N SER A 40 61.30 -10.51 5.96
CA SER A 40 61.12 -10.65 4.51
C SER A 40 60.71 -9.32 3.88
N ASN A 41 59.82 -8.57 4.54
CA ASN A 41 59.37 -7.27 4.06
C ASN A 41 60.50 -6.23 4.10
N LEU A 42 61.41 -6.32 5.08
CA LEU A 42 62.60 -5.47 5.13
C LEU A 42 63.57 -5.75 3.96
N LYS A 43 63.74 -7.02 3.57
CA LYS A 43 64.55 -7.40 2.41
C LYS A 43 63.92 -6.93 1.10
N GLU A 44 62.60 -6.98 0.96
CA GLU A 44 61.89 -6.46 -0.21
C GLU A 44 61.96 -4.92 -0.29
N THR A 45 61.83 -4.21 0.83
CA THR A 45 62.02 -2.75 0.86
C THR A 45 63.46 -2.34 0.55
N HIS A 46 64.45 -3.09 1.02
CA HIS A 46 65.86 -2.83 0.71
C HIS A 46 66.18 -3.12 -0.77
N ALA A 47 65.55 -4.16 -1.36
CA ALA A 47 65.65 -4.43 -2.79
C ALA A 47 65.03 -3.32 -3.64
N LEU A 48 63.85 -2.81 -3.24
CA LEU A 48 63.18 -1.69 -3.92
C LEU A 48 63.99 -0.38 -3.81
N ILE A 49 64.62 -0.13 -2.65
CA ILE A 49 65.51 1.03 -2.46
C ILE A 49 66.76 0.91 -3.34
N LEU A 50 67.35 -0.28 -3.47
CA LEU A 50 68.49 -0.52 -4.38
C LEU A 50 68.09 -0.41 -5.86
N GLU A 51 66.86 -0.77 -6.21
CA GLU A 51 66.33 -0.67 -7.58
C GLU A 51 66.01 0.78 -7.95
N ILE A 52 65.42 1.56 -7.03
CA ILE A 52 65.23 3.01 -7.18
C ILE A 52 66.59 3.74 -7.24
N ALA A 53 67.57 3.33 -6.43
CA ALA A 53 68.92 3.88 -6.48
C ALA A 53 69.63 3.61 -7.83
N ARG A 54 69.44 2.42 -8.42
CA ARG A 54 69.95 2.09 -9.78
C ARG A 54 69.19 2.83 -10.89
N ALA A 55 67.88 3.06 -10.73
CA ALA A 55 67.05 3.74 -11.73
C ALA A 55 67.30 5.26 -11.77
N LEU A 56 67.69 5.87 -10.63
CA LEU A 56 67.98 7.31 -10.55
C LEU A 56 69.41 7.67 -10.97
N HIS A 57 70.35 6.72 -10.98
CA HIS A 57 71.72 6.95 -11.41
C HIS A 57 72.30 5.72 -12.14
N PRO A 58 72.05 5.56 -13.46
CA PRO A 58 72.59 4.44 -14.24
C PRO A 58 74.10 4.53 -14.53
N GLU A 59 74.75 5.69 -14.30
CA GLU A 59 76.18 5.90 -14.58
C GLU A 59 76.95 6.48 -13.38
N ILE A 60 76.93 5.79 -12.24
CA ILE A 60 77.99 5.98 -11.25
C ILE A 60 78.89 4.75 -11.30
N ILE A 61 79.71 4.71 -12.35
CA ILE A 61 80.97 3.98 -12.32
C ILE A 61 81.86 4.80 -11.38
N ILE A 62 82.01 4.34 -10.13
CA ILE A 62 83.11 4.82 -9.29
C ILE A 62 84.38 4.20 -9.87
N SER A 63 84.94 4.86 -10.89
CA SER A 63 86.31 4.66 -11.32
C SER A 63 87.20 5.28 -10.23
N THR A 64 87.64 4.46 -9.28
CA THR A 64 88.84 4.75 -8.50
C THR A 64 90.03 4.27 -9.31
N ASP A 65 90.39 5.00 -10.37
CA ASP A 65 91.72 4.92 -10.96
C ASP A 65 92.04 6.30 -11.54
N ILE A 66 92.62 7.16 -10.71
CA ILE A 66 93.40 8.30 -11.18
C ILE A 66 94.85 7.96 -10.88
N THR A 67 95.50 7.39 -11.88
CA THR A 67 96.96 7.20 -11.92
C THR A 67 97.66 8.54 -11.78
N SER A 68 98.65 8.59 -10.90
CA SER A 68 99.39 9.75 -10.42
C SER A 68 100.32 10.43 -11.44
N GLN A 69 100.01 10.43 -12.74
CA GLN A 69 101.03 10.68 -13.77
C GLN A 69 100.93 11.94 -14.62
N GLU A 70 99.94 12.82 -14.46
CA GLU A 70 99.85 14.01 -15.31
C GLU A 70 99.81 15.31 -14.51
N LEU A 71 101.00 15.84 -14.26
CA LEU A 71 101.40 17.26 -14.16
C LEU A 71 102.77 17.29 -13.48
N ALA A 72 103.78 16.77 -14.17
CA ALA A 72 105.16 17.11 -13.85
C ALA A 72 105.31 18.60 -14.19
N LEU A 73 105.41 19.46 -13.16
CA LEU A 73 106.06 20.75 -13.35
C LEU A 73 107.44 20.45 -13.92
N ASP A 74 107.73 21.03 -15.07
CA ASP A 74 109.02 20.97 -15.74
C ASP A 74 110.07 21.59 -14.80
N LEU A 75 110.71 20.73 -13.99
CA LEU A 75 111.68 21.11 -12.96
C LEU A 75 113.03 21.58 -13.57
N ASP A 76 113.16 21.56 -14.90
CA ASP A 76 114.34 22.00 -15.62
C ASP A 76 114.60 23.51 -15.54
N LEU A 77 113.65 24.30 -15.05
CA LEU A 77 113.81 25.76 -14.89
C LEU A 77 114.34 26.23 -13.53
N LEU A 78 114.57 25.34 -12.56
CA LEU A 78 115.05 25.71 -11.21
C LEU A 78 116.59 25.72 -11.04
N HIS A 79 117.36 25.60 -12.13
CA HIS A 79 118.84 25.49 -12.07
C HIS A 79 119.64 26.80 -12.19
N LYS A 80 119.05 27.98 -11.96
CA LYS A 80 119.81 29.25 -11.99
C LYS A 80 119.53 30.15 -10.79
N GLY A 81 119.96 29.72 -9.62
CA GLY A 81 120.19 30.57 -8.46
C GLY A 81 121.61 30.35 -7.91
N ARG A 82 122.51 31.32 -8.05
CA ARG A 82 123.83 31.28 -7.40
C ARG A 82 123.67 31.63 -5.93
N GLY A 83 123.45 30.61 -5.12
CA GLY A 83 123.51 30.66 -3.66
C GLY A 83 123.68 29.24 -3.13
N GLN A 84 124.62 29.02 -2.20
CA GLN A 84 124.78 27.73 -1.54
C GLN A 84 123.60 27.50 -0.59
N ALA A 85 122.48 27.04 -1.13
CA ALA A 85 121.42 26.44 -0.33
C ALA A 85 121.92 25.07 0.17
N SER A 86 121.78 24.82 1.45
CA SER A 86 122.05 23.51 2.04
C SER A 86 121.18 22.46 1.34
N ALA A 87 121.68 21.25 1.10
CA ALA A 87 120.90 20.18 0.46
C ALA A 87 119.54 19.93 1.16
N LYS A 88 119.44 20.23 2.47
CA LYS A 88 118.20 20.17 3.26
C LYS A 88 117.18 21.26 2.89
N GLU A 89 117.63 22.45 2.51
CA GLU A 89 116.75 23.58 2.13
C GLU A 89 116.14 23.36 0.74
N ALA A 90 116.93 22.82 -0.20
CA ALA A 90 116.43 22.43 -1.52
C ALA A 90 115.40 21.30 -1.44
N GLU A 91 115.61 20.32 -0.56
CA GLU A 91 114.66 19.23 -0.31
C GLU A 91 113.38 19.73 0.37
N HIS A 92 113.50 20.69 1.31
CA HIS A 92 112.34 21.33 1.94
C HIS A 92 111.51 22.16 0.93
N LEU A 93 112.16 22.93 0.05
CA LEU A 93 111.50 23.66 -1.03
C LEU A 93 110.81 22.72 -2.01
N ARG A 94 111.42 21.59 -2.36
CA ARG A 94 110.80 20.56 -3.20
C ARG A 94 109.55 19.97 -2.54
N SER A 95 109.62 19.66 -1.25
CA SER A 95 108.46 19.16 -0.49
C SER A 95 107.35 20.22 -0.39
N LEU A 96 107.70 21.50 -0.26
CA LEU A 96 106.76 22.62 -0.27
C LEU A 96 106.07 22.77 -1.64
N ILE A 97 106.83 22.73 -2.74
CA ILE A 97 106.30 22.81 -4.11
C ILE A 97 105.36 21.62 -4.40
N LEU A 98 105.75 20.40 -4.01
CA LEU A 98 104.88 19.22 -4.13
C LEU A 98 103.60 19.38 -3.29
N GLY A 99 103.70 19.85 -2.05
CA GLY A 99 102.54 20.13 -1.19
C GLY A 99 101.63 21.23 -1.74
N LEU A 100 102.19 22.27 -2.36
CA LEU A 100 101.42 23.34 -3.00
C LEU A 100 100.73 22.86 -4.29
N ASN A 101 101.37 22.01 -5.08
CA ASN A 101 100.76 21.41 -6.27
C ASN A 101 99.62 20.45 -5.92
N GLU A 102 99.78 19.62 -4.89
CA GLU A 102 98.69 18.75 -4.43
C GLU A 102 97.52 19.59 -3.90
N LYS A 103 97.79 20.68 -3.18
CA LYS A 103 96.75 21.66 -2.82
C LYS A 103 96.08 22.25 -4.06
N LEU A 104 96.83 22.67 -5.08
CA LEU A 104 96.28 23.20 -6.33
C LEU A 104 95.35 22.20 -7.03
N LYS A 105 95.74 20.91 -7.09
CA LYS A 105 94.87 19.84 -7.62
C LYS A 105 93.59 19.67 -6.80
N THR A 106 93.70 19.71 -5.46
CA THR A 106 92.50 19.66 -4.62
C THR A 106 91.58 20.84 -4.86
N TYR A 107 92.13 22.05 -5.06
CA TYR A 107 91.32 23.23 -5.42
C TYR A 107 90.63 23.06 -6.77
N GLN A 108 91.31 22.58 -7.81
CA GLN A 108 90.71 22.32 -9.12
C GLN A 108 89.61 21.25 -9.07
N THR A 109 89.79 20.22 -8.24
CA THR A 109 88.78 19.17 -8.02
C THR A 109 87.58 19.72 -7.24
N ILE A 110 87.80 20.62 -6.29
CA ILE A 110 86.72 21.31 -5.57
C ILE A 110 85.97 22.25 -6.53
N GLU A 111 86.65 22.98 -7.39
CA GLU A 111 86.06 23.92 -8.34
C GLU A 111 85.16 23.20 -9.37
N THR A 112 85.66 22.14 -10.00
CA THR A 112 84.86 21.27 -10.89
C THR A 112 83.64 20.68 -10.17
N ARG A 113 83.79 20.26 -8.92
CA ARG A 113 82.68 19.73 -8.12
C ARG A 113 81.67 20.80 -7.70
N ILE A 114 82.11 22.03 -7.46
CA ILE A 114 81.22 23.19 -7.25
C ILE A 114 80.42 23.47 -8.52
N GLU A 115 81.03 23.40 -9.70
CA GLU A 115 80.34 23.57 -10.98
C GLU A 115 79.29 22.47 -11.23
N GLU A 116 79.63 21.21 -10.98
CA GLU A 116 78.70 20.08 -11.05
C GLU A 116 77.50 20.27 -10.11
N PHE A 117 77.75 20.61 -8.84
CA PHE A 117 76.69 20.88 -7.88
C PHE A 117 75.85 22.10 -8.26
N SER A 118 76.46 23.14 -8.84
CA SER A 118 75.75 24.31 -9.37
C SER A 118 74.83 23.93 -10.54
N GLN A 119 75.29 23.06 -11.44
CA GLN A 119 74.48 22.55 -12.55
C GLN A 119 73.32 21.67 -12.06
N GLN A 120 73.58 20.77 -11.10
CA GLN A 120 72.53 19.97 -10.47
C GLN A 120 71.50 20.85 -9.74
N ALA A 121 71.93 21.90 -9.05
CA ALA A 121 71.04 22.85 -8.40
C ALA A 121 70.15 23.57 -9.44
N LYS A 122 70.71 24.02 -10.57
CA LYS A 122 69.94 24.63 -11.68
C LYS A 122 68.90 23.68 -12.27
N GLN A 123 69.28 22.42 -12.51
CA GLN A 123 68.34 21.39 -12.98
C GLN A 123 67.23 21.13 -11.96
N GLY A 124 67.56 21.06 -10.67
CA GLY A 124 66.58 20.93 -9.58
C GLY A 124 65.62 22.11 -9.50
N ILE A 125 66.09 23.33 -9.75
CA ILE A 125 65.23 24.53 -9.82
C ILE A 125 64.28 24.43 -11.02
N SER A 126 64.77 24.11 -12.21
CA SER A 126 63.94 23.99 -13.41
C SER A 126 62.88 22.89 -13.29
N ALA A 127 63.23 21.72 -12.76
CA ALA A 127 62.27 20.64 -12.49
C ALA A 127 61.20 21.08 -11.49
N ARG A 128 61.57 21.88 -10.47
CA ARG A 128 60.64 22.42 -9.49
C ARG A 128 59.68 23.44 -10.11
N GLU A 129 60.15 24.28 -11.04
CA GLU A 129 59.30 25.25 -11.75
C GLU A 129 58.26 24.54 -12.62
N ILE A 130 58.65 23.50 -13.35
CA ILE A 130 57.74 22.67 -14.15
C ILE A 130 56.69 22.05 -13.23
N LEU A 131 57.11 21.44 -12.12
CA LEU A 131 56.19 20.85 -11.15
C LEU A 131 55.22 21.89 -10.56
N HIS A 132 55.70 23.09 -10.24
CA HIS A 132 54.84 24.18 -9.76
C HIS A 132 53.78 24.57 -10.79
N LYS A 133 54.15 24.63 -12.08
CA LYS A 133 53.21 24.92 -13.16
C LYS A 133 52.14 23.82 -13.26
N THR A 134 52.54 22.55 -13.24
CA THR A 134 51.60 21.42 -13.28
C THR A 134 50.68 21.40 -12.07
N ILE A 135 51.18 21.67 -10.86
CA ILE A 135 50.34 21.77 -9.67
C ILE A 135 49.29 22.86 -9.82
N LYS A 136 49.67 24.03 -10.35
CA LYS A 136 48.73 25.14 -10.58
C LYS A 136 47.62 24.73 -11.55
N GLU A 137 47.98 24.11 -12.67
CA GLU A 137 47.02 23.60 -13.65
C GLU A 137 46.06 22.58 -13.01
N THR A 138 46.57 21.64 -12.23
CA THR A 138 45.72 20.64 -11.54
C THR A 138 44.79 21.25 -10.49
N LEU A 139 45.22 22.30 -9.78
CA LEU A 139 44.37 23.01 -8.82
C LEU A 139 43.21 23.72 -9.51
N GLU A 140 43.48 24.37 -10.64
CA GLU A 140 42.45 25.02 -11.45
C GLU A 140 41.43 23.99 -11.96
N ASP A 141 41.88 22.78 -12.33
CA ASP A 141 40.98 21.72 -12.76
C ASP A 141 40.15 21.11 -11.62
N VAL A 142 40.73 20.95 -10.43
CA VAL A 142 39.98 20.52 -9.23
C VAL A 142 38.91 21.54 -8.85
N GLU A 143 39.23 22.84 -8.94
CA GLU A 143 38.27 23.92 -8.69
C GLU A 143 37.10 23.85 -9.67
N LYS A 144 37.37 23.63 -10.96
CA LYS A 144 36.32 23.44 -11.99
C LYS A 144 35.44 22.23 -11.70
N ILE A 145 36.04 21.09 -11.32
CA ILE A 145 35.29 19.87 -10.98
C ILE A 145 34.38 20.12 -9.77
N LYS A 146 34.87 20.81 -8.74
CA LYS A 146 34.09 21.18 -7.55
C LYS A 146 32.87 22.04 -7.92
N ILE A 147 33.06 23.04 -8.80
CA ILE A 147 31.97 23.89 -9.28
C ILE A 147 30.93 23.04 -10.04
N GLN A 148 31.38 22.19 -10.97
CA GLN A 148 30.48 21.31 -11.73
C GLN A 148 29.69 20.34 -10.84
N GLN A 149 30.33 19.76 -9.82
CA GLN A 149 29.65 18.88 -8.85
C GLN A 149 28.57 19.64 -8.05
N ASN A 150 28.87 20.86 -7.60
CA ASN A 150 27.90 21.68 -6.88
C ASN A 150 26.70 22.05 -7.77
N GLU A 151 26.93 22.39 -9.04
CA GLU A 151 25.86 22.66 -10.00
C GLU A 151 24.99 21.43 -10.26
N SER A 152 25.60 20.25 -10.40
CA SER A 152 24.87 18.98 -10.54
C SER A 152 24.03 18.68 -9.31
N LEU A 153 24.57 18.88 -8.11
CA LEU A 153 23.88 18.65 -6.85
C LEU A 153 22.70 19.61 -6.66
N GLU A 154 22.84 20.88 -7.06
CA GLU A 154 21.73 21.84 -7.07
C GLU A 154 20.63 21.50 -8.09
N LYS A 155 20.99 20.97 -9.27
CA LYS A 155 20.00 20.46 -10.23
C LYS A 155 19.21 19.28 -9.64
N MET A 156 19.90 18.32 -9.02
CA MET A 156 19.27 17.16 -8.37
C MET A 156 18.34 17.57 -7.23
N LYS A 157 18.71 18.57 -6.42
CA LYS A 157 17.81 19.13 -5.38
C LYS A 157 16.54 19.71 -5.97
N LYS A 158 16.67 20.53 -7.03
CA LYS A 158 15.50 21.13 -7.71
C LYS A 158 14.59 20.07 -8.32
N GLU A 159 15.14 19.00 -8.89
CA GLU A 159 14.36 17.89 -9.43
C GLU A 159 13.64 17.11 -8.32
N ARG A 160 14.33 16.84 -7.21
CA ARG A 160 13.72 16.23 -6.02
C ARG A 160 12.56 17.08 -5.50
N ASP A 161 12.75 18.38 -5.37
CA ASP A 161 11.73 19.27 -4.83
C ASP A 161 10.49 19.34 -5.74
N ARG A 162 10.69 19.40 -7.07
CA ARG A 162 9.59 19.28 -8.05
C ARG A 162 8.85 17.93 -7.97
N ALA A 163 9.59 16.83 -7.75
CA ALA A 163 8.98 15.51 -7.59
C ALA A 163 8.14 15.44 -6.31
N ILE A 164 8.61 16.05 -5.21
CA ILE A 164 7.85 16.15 -3.95
C ILE A 164 6.57 16.97 -4.16
N GLU A 165 6.65 18.13 -4.82
CA GLU A 165 5.48 18.95 -5.13
C GLU A 165 4.46 18.18 -5.98
N SER A 166 4.91 17.49 -7.02
CA SER A 166 4.04 16.65 -7.86
C SER A 166 3.37 15.52 -7.07
N LEU A 167 4.11 14.87 -6.16
CA LEU A 167 3.59 13.79 -5.32
C LEU A 167 2.56 14.32 -4.31
N MET A 168 2.79 15.51 -3.73
CA MET A 168 1.81 16.18 -2.88
C MET A 168 0.52 16.52 -3.63
N GLU A 169 0.62 17.02 -4.87
CA GLU A 169 -0.55 17.30 -5.71
C GLU A 169 -1.33 16.03 -6.05
N GLN A 170 -0.63 14.94 -6.39
CA GLN A 170 -1.26 13.63 -6.62
C GLN A 170 -1.96 13.10 -5.37
N HIS A 171 -1.35 13.24 -4.20
CA HIS A 171 -1.94 12.83 -2.93
C HIS A 171 -3.23 13.64 -2.63
N LEU A 172 -3.22 14.94 -2.90
CA LEU A 172 -4.38 15.81 -2.71
C LEU A 172 -5.51 15.48 -3.70
N ASN A 173 -5.17 15.12 -4.94
CA ASN A 173 -6.11 14.61 -5.93
C ASN A 173 -6.70 13.26 -5.53
N LEU A 174 -5.89 12.34 -5.00
CA LEU A 174 -6.37 11.04 -4.52
C LEU A 174 -7.35 11.24 -3.34
N LYS A 175 -7.02 12.13 -2.40
CA LYS A 175 -7.89 12.46 -1.27
C LYS A 175 -9.24 13.02 -1.73
N ARG A 176 -9.26 13.88 -2.75
CA ARG A 176 -10.51 14.36 -3.37
C ARG A 176 -11.32 13.21 -3.99
N LYS A 177 -10.67 12.33 -4.75
CA LYS A 177 -11.33 11.16 -5.37
C LYS A 177 -11.93 10.19 -4.35
N ILE A 178 -11.24 9.95 -3.23
CA ILE A 178 -11.77 9.11 -2.14
C ILE A 178 -13.07 9.72 -1.58
N LEU A 179 -13.06 11.04 -1.34
CA LEU A 179 -14.23 11.73 -0.81
C LEU A 179 -15.41 11.74 -1.81
N ASP A 180 -15.13 11.82 -3.11
CA ASP A 180 -16.14 11.69 -4.14
C ASP A 180 -16.65 10.24 -4.28
N GLU A 181 -15.78 9.23 -4.11
CA GLU A 181 -16.19 7.82 -4.07
C GLU A 181 -17.13 7.54 -2.88
N GLU A 182 -16.84 8.11 -1.70
CA GLU A 182 -17.71 8.04 -0.53
C GLU A 182 -19.09 8.68 -0.78
N LYS A 183 -19.14 9.85 -1.43
CA LYS A 183 -20.41 10.48 -1.83
C LYS A 183 -21.22 9.59 -2.77
N VAL A 184 -20.58 9.04 -3.81
CA VAL A 184 -21.24 8.16 -4.77
C VAL A 184 -21.72 6.87 -4.09
N LYS A 185 -20.97 6.32 -3.13
CA LYS A 185 -21.44 5.18 -2.32
C LYS A 185 -22.68 5.53 -1.50
N CYS A 186 -22.72 6.69 -0.87
CA CYS A 186 -23.92 7.15 -0.16
C CYS A 186 -25.13 7.30 -1.11
N GLU A 187 -24.95 7.91 -2.28
CA GLU A 187 -26.00 8.03 -3.30
C GLU A 187 -26.47 6.66 -3.81
N LEU A 188 -25.55 5.71 -3.98
CA LEU A 188 -25.87 4.34 -4.37
C LEU A 188 -26.72 3.63 -3.30
N GLU A 189 -26.40 3.80 -2.01
CA GLU A 189 -27.19 3.21 -0.93
C GLU A 189 -28.58 3.84 -0.83
N ILE A 190 -28.70 5.15 -1.04
CA ILE A 190 -30.01 5.84 -1.09
C ILE A 190 -30.84 5.30 -2.26
N THR A 191 -30.26 5.23 -3.46
CA THR A 191 -30.97 4.73 -4.65
C THR A 191 -31.32 3.24 -4.55
N LYS A 192 -30.49 2.41 -3.91
CA LYS A 192 -30.85 1.01 -3.60
C LYS A 192 -32.04 0.93 -2.66
N ALA A 193 -32.09 1.77 -1.62
CA ALA A 193 -33.21 1.80 -0.69
C ALA A 193 -34.52 2.24 -1.38
N GLU A 194 -34.45 3.25 -2.27
CA GLU A 194 -35.59 3.65 -3.10
C GLU A 194 -36.04 2.54 -4.05
N LEU A 195 -35.10 1.81 -4.66
CA LEU A 195 -35.40 0.70 -5.55
C LEU A 195 -36.06 -0.47 -4.82
N GLU A 196 -35.62 -0.80 -3.60
CA GLU A 196 -36.30 -1.80 -2.77
C GLU A 196 -37.69 -1.34 -2.34
N LYS A 197 -37.89 -0.05 -2.08
CA LYS A 197 -39.23 0.51 -1.84
C LYS A 197 -40.14 0.36 -3.06
N ILE A 198 -39.66 0.71 -4.25
CA ILE A 198 -40.42 0.54 -5.50
C ILE A 198 -40.69 -0.95 -5.78
N LYS A 199 -39.76 -1.86 -5.50
CA LYS A 199 -39.99 -3.31 -5.62
C LYS A 199 -41.05 -3.81 -4.64
N ALA A 200 -41.08 -3.29 -3.42
CA ALA A 200 -42.12 -3.61 -2.45
C ALA A 200 -43.49 -3.10 -2.92
N GLU A 201 -43.55 -1.89 -3.47
CA GLU A 201 -44.76 -1.34 -4.11
C GLU A 201 -45.19 -2.19 -5.32
N GLY A 202 -44.25 -2.62 -6.17
CA GLY A 202 -44.52 -3.52 -7.30
C GLY A 202 -45.11 -4.86 -6.87
N ARG A 203 -44.56 -5.49 -5.82
CA ARG A 203 -45.13 -6.71 -5.23
C ARG A 203 -46.56 -6.50 -4.71
N ASN A 204 -46.85 -5.33 -4.14
CA ASN A 204 -48.21 -4.98 -3.74
C ASN A 204 -49.15 -4.84 -4.94
N PHE A 205 -48.69 -4.27 -6.05
CA PHE A 205 -49.47 -4.22 -7.30
C PHE A 205 -49.74 -5.61 -7.88
N ASP A 206 -48.76 -6.51 -7.88
CA ASP A 206 -48.92 -7.89 -8.35
C ASP A 206 -49.98 -8.63 -7.51
N ASN A 207 -49.89 -8.52 -6.17
CA ASN A 207 -50.88 -9.08 -5.26
C ASN A 207 -52.28 -8.49 -5.50
N MET A 208 -52.37 -7.18 -5.76
CA MET A 208 -53.64 -6.51 -6.07
C MET A 208 -54.21 -6.98 -7.41
N GLN A 209 -53.36 -7.21 -8.41
CA GLN A 209 -53.75 -7.72 -9.72
C GLN A 209 -54.24 -9.18 -9.64
N GLU A 210 -53.62 -9.99 -8.78
CA GLU A 210 -54.08 -11.35 -8.49
C GLU A 210 -55.44 -11.33 -7.78
N MET A 211 -55.62 -10.44 -6.78
CA MET A 211 -56.90 -10.24 -6.11
C MET A 211 -58.00 -9.76 -7.07
N ILE A 212 -57.71 -8.82 -7.96
CA ILE A 212 -58.62 -8.38 -9.02
C ILE A 212 -58.99 -9.56 -9.94
N SER A 213 -58.04 -10.43 -10.26
CA SER A 213 -58.28 -11.62 -11.09
C SER A 213 -59.19 -12.63 -10.40
N GLN A 214 -59.00 -12.85 -9.10
CA GLN A 214 -59.89 -13.69 -8.28
C GLN A 214 -61.28 -13.07 -8.16
N LEU A 215 -61.40 -11.76 -7.92
CA LEU A 215 -62.69 -11.07 -7.88
C LEU A 215 -63.42 -11.16 -9.23
N LYS A 216 -62.73 -10.97 -10.35
CA LYS A 216 -63.30 -11.17 -11.70
C LYS A 216 -63.78 -12.60 -11.92
N PHE A 217 -63.05 -13.60 -11.40
CA PHE A 217 -63.47 -15.00 -11.46
C PHE A 217 -64.75 -15.23 -10.63
N ASN A 218 -64.79 -14.73 -9.40
CA ASN A 218 -65.94 -14.85 -8.50
C ASN A 218 -67.18 -14.14 -9.05
N VAL A 219 -67.03 -12.97 -9.68
CA VAL A 219 -68.12 -12.26 -10.37
C VAL A 219 -68.66 -13.12 -11.51
N LYS A 220 -67.80 -13.71 -12.36
CA LYS A 220 -68.23 -14.61 -13.44
C LYS A 220 -68.93 -15.87 -12.92
N GLU A 221 -68.46 -16.44 -11.82
CA GLU A 221 -69.11 -17.61 -11.21
C GLU A 221 -70.47 -17.23 -10.60
N GLY A 222 -70.55 -16.07 -9.95
CA GLY A 222 -71.80 -15.50 -9.45
C GLY A 222 -72.81 -15.22 -10.56
N GLU A 223 -72.38 -14.70 -11.71
CA GLU A 223 -73.23 -14.51 -12.89
C GLU A 223 -73.73 -15.84 -13.48
N LYS A 224 -72.88 -16.88 -13.53
CA LYS A 224 -73.32 -18.22 -13.94
C LYS A 224 -74.40 -18.76 -13.03
N LYS A 225 -74.18 -18.73 -11.72
CA LYS A 225 -75.18 -19.18 -10.73
C LYS A 225 -76.46 -18.36 -10.83
N ARG A 226 -76.37 -17.04 -11.04
CA ARG A 226 -77.53 -16.17 -11.23
C ARG A 226 -78.32 -16.53 -12.50
N ASN A 227 -77.63 -16.84 -13.60
CA ASN A 227 -78.27 -17.27 -14.84
C ASN A 227 -78.91 -18.65 -14.72
N GLU A 228 -78.27 -19.60 -14.03
CA GLU A 228 -78.86 -20.90 -13.71
C GLU A 228 -80.14 -20.75 -12.87
N LEU A 229 -80.10 -19.90 -11.84
CA LEU A 229 -81.27 -19.58 -11.03
C LEU A 229 -82.38 -18.93 -11.87
N ARG A 230 -82.02 -18.01 -12.77
CA ARG A 230 -82.97 -17.34 -13.67
C ARG A 230 -83.65 -18.32 -14.63
N ASN A 231 -82.89 -19.29 -15.15
CA ASN A 231 -83.43 -20.35 -16.00
C ASN A 231 -84.38 -21.27 -15.22
N LEU A 232 -84.04 -21.61 -13.97
CA LEU A 232 -84.93 -22.38 -13.09
C LEU A 232 -86.23 -21.61 -12.80
N TYR A 233 -86.16 -20.31 -12.50
CA TYR A 233 -87.34 -19.48 -12.32
C TYR A 233 -88.17 -19.36 -13.59
N SER A 234 -87.54 -19.19 -14.76
CA SER A 234 -88.25 -19.16 -16.04
C SER A 234 -88.97 -20.48 -16.32
N LYS A 235 -88.33 -21.60 -16.02
CA LYS A 235 -88.95 -22.93 -16.16
C LYS A 235 -90.14 -23.09 -15.22
N SER A 236 -89.96 -22.73 -13.94
CA SER A 236 -91.04 -22.79 -12.95
C SER A 236 -92.22 -21.88 -13.32
N ILE A 237 -91.97 -20.68 -13.83
CA ILE A 237 -93.02 -19.77 -14.31
C ILE A 237 -93.78 -20.40 -15.48
N SER A 238 -93.07 -21.01 -16.44
CA SER A 238 -93.69 -21.74 -17.56
C SER A 238 -94.57 -22.89 -17.07
N ASP A 239 -94.08 -23.68 -16.11
CA ASP A 239 -94.82 -24.80 -15.54
C ASP A 239 -96.09 -24.31 -14.79
N PHE A 240 -95.99 -23.19 -14.07
CA PHE A 240 -97.14 -22.55 -13.41
C PHE A 240 -98.15 -22.00 -14.43
N ASP A 241 -97.70 -21.38 -15.51
CA ASP A 241 -98.58 -20.86 -16.58
C ASP A 241 -99.28 -21.99 -17.34
N GLU A 242 -98.63 -23.14 -17.50
CA GLU A 242 -99.24 -24.33 -18.09
C GLU A 242 -100.34 -24.90 -17.18
N LYS A 243 -100.05 -25.03 -15.87
CA LYS A 243 -101.02 -25.50 -14.88
C LYS A 243 -102.19 -24.52 -14.69
N ARG A 244 -101.92 -23.22 -14.75
CA ARG A 244 -102.97 -22.19 -14.76
C ARG A 244 -103.88 -22.34 -15.99
N ARG A 245 -103.31 -22.56 -17.17
CA ARG A 245 -104.10 -22.79 -18.40
C ARG A 245 -104.92 -24.07 -18.33
N GLU A 246 -104.43 -25.11 -17.67
CA GLU A 246 -105.20 -26.34 -17.43
C GLU A 246 -106.39 -26.09 -16.50
N MET A 247 -106.17 -25.40 -15.38
CA MET A 247 -107.26 -24.97 -14.47
C MET A 247 -108.27 -24.06 -15.17
N ASP A 248 -107.83 -23.10 -15.99
CA ASP A 248 -108.74 -22.22 -16.73
C ASP A 248 -109.64 -23.02 -17.69
N ARG A 249 -109.13 -24.09 -18.34
CA ARG A 249 -109.95 -25.01 -19.16
C ARG A 249 -110.96 -25.80 -18.33
N GLU A 250 -110.55 -26.26 -17.14
CA GLU A 250 -111.48 -26.95 -16.23
C GLU A 250 -112.61 -26.03 -15.77
N ILE A 251 -112.27 -24.78 -15.42
CA ILE A 251 -113.26 -23.75 -15.07
C ILE A 251 -114.21 -23.51 -16.25
N GLU A 252 -113.70 -23.40 -17.47
CA GLU A 252 -114.52 -23.20 -18.68
C GLU A 252 -115.47 -24.37 -18.93
N ASN A 253 -115.00 -25.62 -18.75
CA ASN A 253 -115.84 -26.81 -18.84
C ASN A 253 -116.94 -26.81 -17.76
N VAL A 254 -116.60 -26.51 -16.51
CA VAL A 254 -117.56 -26.43 -15.40
C VAL A 254 -118.56 -25.27 -15.61
N MET A 255 -118.14 -24.16 -16.20
CA MET A 255 -119.05 -23.06 -16.57
C MET A 255 -120.02 -23.49 -17.67
N LYS A 256 -119.56 -24.26 -18.65
CA LYS A 256 -120.41 -24.83 -19.71
C LYS A 256 -121.42 -25.83 -19.16
N ASP A 257 -120.99 -26.71 -18.27
CA ASP A 257 -121.87 -27.67 -17.60
C ASP A 257 -122.91 -26.96 -16.71
N ASN A 258 -122.51 -25.90 -15.98
CA ASN A 258 -123.44 -25.08 -15.21
C ASN A 258 -124.45 -24.33 -16.11
N SER A 259 -124.05 -23.92 -17.31
CA SER A 259 -124.98 -23.34 -18.29
C SER A 259 -126.00 -24.37 -18.75
N ASN A 260 -125.54 -25.57 -19.13
CA ASN A 260 -126.41 -26.65 -19.57
C ASN A 260 -127.40 -27.06 -18.47
N LEU A 261 -126.93 -27.20 -17.22
CA LEU A 261 -127.78 -27.49 -16.07
C LEU A 261 -128.78 -26.37 -15.78
N ARG A 262 -128.43 -25.10 -16.01
CA ARG A 262 -129.40 -23.98 -15.90
C ARG A 262 -130.46 -24.03 -16.98
N ASP A 263 -130.10 -24.41 -18.20
CA ASP A 263 -131.04 -24.55 -19.30
C ASP A 263 -131.99 -25.74 -19.08
N GLU A 264 -131.47 -26.86 -18.57
CA GLU A 264 -132.26 -28.00 -18.10
C GLU A 264 -133.19 -27.59 -16.95
N LEU A 265 -132.70 -26.84 -15.96
CA LEU A 265 -133.52 -26.32 -14.85
C LEU A 265 -134.63 -25.39 -15.35
N ASN A 266 -134.36 -24.55 -16.36
CA ASN A 266 -135.34 -23.62 -16.92
C ASN A 266 -136.39 -24.36 -17.75
N SER A 267 -136.03 -25.42 -18.48
CA SER A 267 -136.99 -26.28 -19.18
C SER A 267 -137.87 -27.09 -18.21
N ALA A 268 -137.30 -27.58 -17.10
CA ALA A 268 -138.04 -28.22 -16.02
C ALA A 268 -138.98 -27.24 -15.29
N LYS A 269 -138.58 -25.98 -15.10
CA LYS A 269 -139.46 -24.95 -14.55
C LYS A 269 -140.62 -24.60 -15.49
N LYS A 270 -140.40 -24.64 -16.80
CA LYS A 270 -141.44 -24.40 -17.80
C LYS A 270 -142.52 -25.49 -17.79
N THR A 271 -142.10 -26.76 -17.69
CA THR A 271 -143.01 -27.90 -17.55
C THR A 271 -143.76 -27.92 -16.22
N ILE A 272 -143.14 -27.48 -15.12
CA ILE A 272 -143.83 -27.30 -13.82
C ILE A 272 -144.91 -26.21 -13.90
N ASN A 273 -144.66 -25.11 -14.60
CA ASN A 273 -145.68 -24.05 -14.80
C ASN A 273 -146.84 -24.52 -15.67
N GLU A 274 -146.58 -25.32 -16.71
CA GLU A 274 -147.62 -25.91 -17.56
C GLU A 274 -148.53 -26.88 -16.77
N LEU A 275 -147.94 -27.69 -15.89
CA LEU A 275 -148.69 -28.57 -14.98
C LEU A 275 -149.47 -27.79 -13.90
N SER A 276 -148.96 -26.63 -13.46
CA SER A 276 -149.65 -25.76 -12.50
C SER A 276 -150.94 -25.15 -13.08
N VAL A 277 -150.91 -24.73 -14.35
CA VAL A 277 -152.09 -24.15 -15.03
C VAL A 277 -153.17 -25.23 -15.23
N LEU A 278 -152.77 -26.45 -15.60
CA LEU A 278 -153.69 -27.58 -15.76
C LEU A 278 -154.35 -28.01 -14.43
N ASN A 279 -153.63 -27.88 -13.31
CA ASN A 279 -154.16 -28.19 -11.98
C ASN A 279 -155.18 -27.14 -11.50
N GLN A 280 -155.01 -25.88 -11.91
CA GLN A 280 -155.94 -24.79 -11.61
C GLN A 280 -157.26 -24.92 -12.38
N GLU A 281 -157.22 -25.46 -13.61
CA GLU A 281 -158.41 -25.77 -14.42
C GLU A 281 -159.20 -26.98 -13.91
N LYS A 282 -158.53 -27.94 -13.25
CA LYS A 282 -159.21 -29.10 -12.62
C LYS A 282 -159.83 -28.75 -11.26
N ALA A 283 -159.26 -27.80 -10.52
CA ALA A 283 -159.81 -27.32 -9.25
C ALA A 283 -161.14 -26.56 -9.42
N SER A 284 -161.34 -25.83 -10.52
CA SER A 284 -162.59 -25.11 -10.81
C SER A 284 -163.75 -26.02 -11.24
N GLN A 285 -163.47 -27.24 -11.73
CA GLN A 285 -164.51 -28.26 -12.02
C GLN A 285 -164.99 -28.99 -10.75
N ILE A 286 -164.18 -29.03 -9.69
CA ILE A 286 -164.51 -29.72 -8.42
C ILE A 286 -165.50 -28.89 -7.58
N ILE A 287 -165.41 -27.56 -7.59
CA ILE A 287 -166.28 -26.66 -6.82
C ILE A 287 -167.75 -26.71 -7.30
N ASN A 288 -167.99 -26.92 -8.59
CA ASN A 288 -169.36 -27.00 -9.14
C ASN A 288 -170.07 -28.35 -8.92
N LEU A 289 -169.33 -29.41 -8.56
CA LEU A 289 -169.91 -30.73 -8.23
C LEU A 289 -170.07 -30.95 -6.71
N GLN A 290 -169.45 -30.11 -5.88
CA GLN A 290 -169.58 -30.17 -4.41
C GLN A 290 -170.89 -29.57 -3.89
N ALA A 291 -171.56 -28.67 -4.63
CA ALA A 291 -172.83 -28.05 -4.21
C ALA A 291 -174.05 -28.99 -4.27
N VAL A 292 -173.95 -30.14 -4.95
CA VAL A 292 -175.05 -31.13 -5.09
C VAL A 292 -174.89 -32.29 -4.10
N ASN A 293 -173.72 -32.47 -3.48
CA ASN A 293 -173.38 -33.66 -2.69
C ASN A 293 -173.49 -33.46 -1.16
N GLU A 294 -173.76 -32.22 -0.71
CA GLU A 294 -173.91 -31.88 0.72
C GLU A 294 -175.33 -32.12 1.27
N SER A 295 -176.31 -32.49 0.43
CA SER A 295 -177.70 -32.76 0.86
C SER A 295 -178.00 -34.23 1.20
N GLN A 296 -177.10 -35.19 0.90
CA GLN A 296 -177.39 -36.63 1.05
C GLN A 296 -176.49 -37.42 2.02
N ASN A 297 -175.38 -36.90 2.55
CA ASN A 297 -174.47 -37.69 3.40
C ASN A 297 -174.53 -37.36 4.90
N ARG A 298 -175.66 -36.81 5.36
CA ARG A 298 -175.94 -36.62 6.80
C ARG A 298 -176.53 -37.86 7.50
N GLU A 299 -176.58 -39.04 6.84
CA GLU A 299 -177.19 -40.25 7.42
C GLU A 299 -176.28 -41.50 7.47
N ILE A 300 -175.05 -41.47 6.93
CA ILE A 300 -174.07 -42.57 7.08
C ILE A 300 -172.89 -42.11 7.93
N LEU A 301 -173.26 -41.54 9.08
CA LEU A 301 -172.42 -41.42 10.24
C LEU A 301 -172.10 -42.84 10.75
N ASN A 302 -170.82 -43.13 10.91
CA ASN A 302 -170.30 -44.23 11.72
C ASN A 302 -170.61 -45.64 11.20
N LEU A 303 -169.62 -46.25 10.54
CA LEU A 303 -168.70 -47.14 11.23
C LEU A 303 -167.61 -47.63 10.26
N LYS A 304 -166.37 -47.39 10.68
CA LYS A 304 -165.26 -48.35 10.61
C LYS A 304 -164.50 -48.54 9.29
N ASP A 305 -163.23 -48.12 9.41
CA ASP A 305 -162.03 -48.80 8.90
C ASP A 305 -161.56 -48.32 7.52
N GLN A 306 -160.57 -47.43 7.37
CA GLN A 306 -159.35 -47.26 8.18
C GLN A 306 -158.70 -48.58 8.62
N GLU A 307 -158.44 -49.47 7.65
CA GLU A 307 -157.44 -50.53 7.87
C GLU A 307 -156.53 -50.80 6.66
N ASN A 308 -156.99 -50.67 5.41
CA ASN A 308 -156.23 -51.22 4.28
C ASN A 308 -155.34 -50.24 3.48
N LYS A 309 -154.93 -49.09 4.04
CA LYS A 309 -154.03 -48.13 3.37
C LYS A 309 -152.60 -48.06 3.94
N ALA A 310 -152.12 -49.15 4.56
CA ALA A 310 -150.74 -49.27 5.03
C ALA A 310 -149.82 -50.14 4.13
N LEU A 311 -150.32 -50.78 3.06
CA LEU A 311 -149.53 -51.79 2.32
C LEU A 311 -148.69 -51.26 1.14
N GLN A 312 -148.69 -49.95 0.85
CA GLN A 312 -147.94 -49.40 -0.30
C GLN A 312 -146.70 -48.56 0.05
N MET A 313 -146.46 -48.23 1.32
CA MET A 313 -145.26 -47.48 1.72
C MET A 313 -144.06 -48.33 2.15
N GLU A 314 -144.19 -49.65 2.33
CA GLU A 314 -143.07 -50.52 2.73
C GLU A 314 -142.13 -50.90 1.58
N LYS A 315 -142.61 -50.91 0.32
CA LYS A 315 -141.81 -51.36 -0.84
C LYS A 315 -140.81 -50.33 -1.35
N LEU A 316 -140.98 -49.04 -1.05
CA LEU A 316 -140.10 -47.98 -1.55
C LEU A 316 -138.88 -47.72 -0.63
N SER A 317 -138.99 -48.04 0.66
CA SER A 317 -137.91 -47.77 1.64
C SER A 317 -136.79 -48.82 1.64
N LYS A 318 -137.05 -50.07 1.22
CA LYS A 318 -136.03 -51.13 1.21
C LYS A 318 -135.01 -50.98 0.06
N ALA A 319 -135.43 -50.46 -1.10
CA ALA A 319 -134.54 -50.25 -2.25
C ALA A 319 -133.48 -49.15 -2.01
N HIS A 320 -133.82 -48.11 -1.23
CA HIS A 320 -132.91 -46.99 -0.97
C HIS A 320 -131.86 -47.31 0.11
N GLN A 321 -132.13 -48.29 0.99
CA GLN A 321 -131.18 -48.75 2.02
C GLN A 321 -130.03 -49.58 1.42
N GLU A 322 -130.27 -50.37 0.38
CA GLU A 322 -129.27 -51.25 -0.24
C GLU A 322 -128.23 -50.47 -1.06
N GLU A 323 -128.63 -49.38 -1.72
CA GLU A 323 -127.74 -48.54 -2.51
C GLU A 323 -126.78 -47.73 -1.64
N CYS A 324 -127.26 -47.17 -0.52
CA CYS A 324 -126.42 -46.48 0.48
C CYS A 324 -125.39 -47.42 1.12
N VAL A 325 -125.72 -48.70 1.35
CA VAL A 325 -124.76 -49.68 1.89
C VAL A 325 -123.68 -50.05 0.85
N SER A 326 -124.02 -50.08 -0.44
CA SER A 326 -123.06 -50.36 -1.51
C SER A 326 -122.06 -49.21 -1.71
N LEU A 327 -122.51 -47.96 -1.61
CA LEU A 327 -121.69 -46.78 -1.76
C LEU A 327 -120.71 -46.62 -0.57
N ASN A 328 -121.20 -46.89 0.64
CA ASN A 328 -120.37 -46.82 1.85
C ASN A 328 -119.28 -47.92 1.86
N LYS A 329 -119.53 -49.09 1.26
CA LYS A 329 -118.51 -50.13 1.07
C LYS A 329 -117.40 -49.70 0.09
N LYS A 330 -117.74 -49.00 -1.00
CA LYS A 330 -116.75 -48.49 -1.96
C LYS A 330 -115.89 -47.37 -1.37
N ILE A 331 -116.50 -46.45 -0.61
CA ILE A 331 -115.77 -45.38 0.09
C ILE A 331 -114.81 -45.98 1.12
N LYS A 332 -115.21 -47.03 1.83
CA LYS A 332 -114.36 -47.70 2.81
C LYS A 332 -113.18 -48.43 2.16
N ALA A 333 -113.40 -49.12 1.04
CA ALA A 333 -112.33 -49.78 0.28
C ALA A 333 -111.28 -48.78 -0.27
N ILE A 334 -111.73 -47.64 -0.82
CA ILE A 334 -110.83 -46.59 -1.31
C ILE A 334 -110.06 -45.94 -0.15
N SER A 335 -110.70 -45.74 1.00
CA SER A 335 -110.03 -45.23 2.21
C SER A 335 -108.93 -46.18 2.72
N GLU A 336 -109.17 -47.49 2.66
CA GLU A 336 -108.20 -48.52 3.03
C GLU A 336 -107.01 -48.59 2.05
N GLU A 337 -107.25 -48.43 0.74
CA GLU A 337 -106.16 -48.29 -0.26
C GLU A 337 -105.32 -47.03 -0.03
N PHE A 338 -105.95 -45.88 0.21
CA PHE A 338 -105.22 -44.64 0.50
C PHE A 338 -104.41 -44.76 1.81
N GLN A 339 -104.93 -45.42 2.83
CA GLN A 339 -104.18 -45.69 4.06
C GLN A 339 -102.98 -46.60 3.80
N ALA A 340 -103.10 -47.62 2.93
CA ALA A 340 -101.99 -48.48 2.55
C ALA A 340 -100.89 -47.72 1.78
N GLU A 341 -101.27 -46.83 0.84
CA GLU A 341 -100.32 -45.99 0.09
C GLU A 341 -99.61 -44.99 1.01
N ILE A 342 -100.34 -44.38 1.96
CA ILE A 342 -99.77 -43.51 3.00
C ILE A 342 -98.78 -44.27 3.89
N ALA A 343 -99.09 -45.52 4.25
CA ALA A 343 -98.17 -46.36 5.03
C ALA A 343 -96.89 -46.69 4.25
N LYS A 344 -97.00 -46.97 2.95
CA LYS A 344 -95.85 -47.23 2.07
C LYS A 344 -94.96 -46.00 1.90
N LEU A 345 -95.55 -44.82 1.64
CA LEU A 345 -94.83 -43.55 1.56
C LEU A 345 -94.14 -43.18 2.88
N ASN A 346 -94.78 -43.45 4.02
CA ASN A 346 -94.16 -43.23 5.33
C ASN A 346 -92.98 -44.19 5.57
N LYS A 347 -93.04 -45.42 5.08
CA LYS A 347 -91.92 -46.37 5.14
C LYS A 347 -90.74 -45.88 4.30
N GLU A 348 -90.96 -45.46 3.06
CA GLU A 348 -89.92 -44.91 2.19
C GLU A 348 -89.33 -43.61 2.74
N LYS A 349 -90.17 -42.72 3.28
CA LYS A 349 -89.73 -41.51 3.98
C LYS A 349 -88.78 -41.84 5.13
N ASN A 350 -89.11 -42.84 5.95
CA ASN A 350 -88.27 -43.24 7.09
C ASN A 350 -86.96 -43.90 6.61
N GLU A 351 -86.97 -44.67 5.54
CA GLU A 351 -85.75 -45.23 4.94
C GLU A 351 -84.81 -44.15 4.39
N ILE A 352 -85.36 -43.13 3.71
CA ILE A 352 -84.59 -41.97 3.24
C ILE A 352 -84.04 -41.16 4.41
N LEU A 353 -84.82 -41.00 5.48
CA LEU A 353 -84.42 -40.25 6.67
C LEU A 353 -83.27 -40.95 7.40
N ASN A 354 -83.31 -42.29 7.52
CA ASN A 354 -82.21 -43.09 8.07
C ASN A 354 -80.96 -43.04 7.19
N LYS A 355 -81.09 -43.11 5.86
CA LYS A 355 -79.94 -42.94 4.94
C LYS A 355 -79.30 -41.56 5.07
N ASN A 356 -80.11 -40.49 5.21
CA ASN A 356 -79.60 -39.15 5.44
C ASN A 356 -78.86 -39.02 6.78
N GLN A 357 -79.34 -39.68 7.85
CA GLN A 357 -78.64 -39.71 9.13
C GLN A 357 -77.29 -40.43 9.04
N LEU A 358 -77.23 -41.58 8.34
CA LEU A 358 -75.98 -42.31 8.08
C LEU A 358 -74.98 -41.47 7.28
N LEU A 359 -75.41 -40.88 6.16
CA LEU A 359 -74.57 -40.02 5.34
C LEU A 359 -74.06 -38.80 6.12
N LYS A 360 -74.87 -38.23 7.01
CA LYS A 360 -74.45 -37.13 7.89
C LYS A 360 -73.39 -37.59 8.90
N GLY A 361 -73.51 -38.80 9.43
CA GLY A 361 -72.49 -39.42 10.27
C GLY A 361 -71.16 -39.64 9.54
N ASP A 362 -71.21 -40.14 8.30
CA ASP A 362 -70.02 -40.33 7.48
C ASP A 362 -69.38 -39.01 7.06
N ASN A 363 -70.18 -37.98 6.77
CA ASN A 363 -69.66 -36.64 6.49
C ASN A 363 -68.90 -36.05 7.68
N ASN A 364 -69.44 -36.21 8.89
CA ASN A 364 -68.77 -35.75 10.10
C ASN A 364 -67.44 -36.51 10.32
N ARG A 365 -67.43 -37.83 10.09
CA ARG A 365 -66.19 -38.63 10.19
C ARG A 365 -65.14 -38.19 9.17
N LEU A 366 -65.57 -37.93 7.93
CA LEU A 366 -64.68 -37.43 6.88
C LEU A 366 -64.12 -36.05 7.27
N GLU A 367 -64.96 -35.18 7.82
CA GLU A 367 -64.56 -33.86 8.31
C GLU A 367 -63.54 -33.94 9.45
N ASP A 368 -63.73 -34.87 10.40
CA ASP A 368 -62.76 -35.16 11.46
C ASP A 368 -61.42 -35.65 10.89
N THR A 369 -61.43 -36.58 9.92
CA THR A 369 -60.18 -37.01 9.25
C THR A 369 -59.52 -35.87 8.50
N ILE A 370 -60.26 -35.03 7.78
CA ILE A 370 -59.72 -33.86 7.07
C ILE A 370 -59.06 -32.91 8.06
N ASN A 371 -59.68 -32.68 9.22
CA ASN A 371 -59.13 -31.81 10.24
C ASN A 371 -57.85 -32.40 10.86
N SER A 372 -57.80 -33.71 11.12
CA SER A 372 -56.56 -34.37 11.59
C SER A 372 -55.43 -34.27 10.55
N LEU A 373 -55.72 -34.53 9.27
CA LEU A 373 -54.75 -34.44 8.19
C LEU A 373 -54.26 -33.01 7.97
N LYS A 374 -55.13 -32.01 8.14
CA LYS A 374 -54.71 -30.59 8.12
C LYS A 374 -53.77 -30.27 9.27
N GLN A 375 -54.03 -30.80 10.46
CA GLN A 375 -53.17 -30.59 11.62
C GLN A 375 -51.79 -31.23 11.39
N ASP A 376 -51.75 -32.45 10.86
CA ASP A 376 -50.50 -33.15 10.51
C ASP A 376 -49.72 -32.43 9.39
N LEU A 377 -50.43 -31.91 8.39
CA LEU A 377 -49.84 -31.11 7.31
C LEU A 377 -49.21 -29.82 7.87
N THR A 378 -49.91 -29.14 8.78
CA THR A 378 -49.42 -27.91 9.42
C THR A 378 -48.19 -28.22 10.28
N HIS A 379 -48.20 -29.33 11.03
CA HIS A 379 -47.06 -29.77 11.81
C HIS A 379 -45.85 -30.10 10.92
N SER A 380 -46.07 -30.80 9.81
CA SER A 380 -45.02 -31.13 8.84
C SER A 380 -44.44 -29.88 8.16
N TYR A 381 -45.28 -28.90 7.84
CA TYR A 381 -44.85 -27.62 7.25
C TYR A 381 -44.00 -26.81 8.22
N ASN A 382 -44.41 -26.71 9.49
CA ASN A 382 -43.62 -26.01 10.52
C ASN A 382 -42.26 -26.70 10.71
N LYS A 383 -42.23 -28.03 10.76
CA LYS A 383 -40.98 -28.79 10.86
C LYS A 383 -40.07 -28.58 9.65
N GLN A 384 -40.63 -28.46 8.45
CA GLN A 384 -39.87 -28.10 7.25
C GLN A 384 -39.31 -26.68 7.34
N GLN A 385 -40.07 -25.73 7.88
CA GLN A 385 -39.60 -24.36 8.10
C GLN A 385 -38.46 -24.32 9.12
N ASP A 386 -38.56 -25.07 10.22
CA ASP A 386 -37.50 -25.18 11.22
C ASP A 386 -36.22 -25.84 10.65
N LEU A 387 -36.37 -26.86 9.81
CA LEU A 387 -35.22 -27.47 9.13
C LEU A 387 -34.55 -26.48 8.16
N ASN A 388 -35.33 -25.68 7.44
CA ASN A 388 -34.79 -24.67 6.52
C ASN A 388 -34.04 -23.54 7.25
N THR A 389 -34.54 -23.08 8.41
CA THR A 389 -33.82 -22.10 9.23
C THR A 389 -32.53 -22.70 9.77
N HIS A 390 -32.53 -23.98 10.13
CA HIS A 390 -31.33 -24.67 10.59
C HIS A 390 -30.29 -24.87 9.48
N ILE A 391 -30.73 -25.17 8.25
CA ILE A 391 -29.86 -25.23 7.06
C ILE A 391 -29.21 -23.86 6.83
N ALA A 392 -29.98 -22.77 6.86
CA ALA A 392 -29.45 -21.43 6.69
C ALA A 392 -28.40 -21.06 7.76
N GLN A 393 -28.63 -21.45 9.02
CA GLN A 393 -27.66 -21.26 10.11
C GLN A 393 -26.37 -22.05 9.90
N LEU A 394 -26.46 -23.29 9.40
CA LEU A 394 -25.29 -24.11 9.10
C LEU A 394 -24.51 -23.57 7.92
N GLU A 395 -25.18 -23.09 6.87
CA GLU A 395 -24.53 -22.43 5.73
C GLU A 395 -23.78 -21.17 6.17
N GLU A 396 -24.39 -20.33 7.00
CA GLU A 396 -23.73 -19.15 7.58
C GLU A 396 -22.51 -19.55 8.42
N SER A 397 -22.61 -20.57 9.26
CA SER A 397 -21.49 -21.07 10.06
C SER A 397 -20.35 -21.63 9.19
N LEU A 398 -20.65 -22.27 8.06
CA LEU A 398 -19.65 -22.79 7.14
C LEU A 398 -18.90 -21.66 6.42
N ILE A 399 -19.62 -20.60 6.02
CA ILE A 399 -19.02 -19.40 5.41
C ILE A 399 -18.08 -18.74 6.43
N LEU A 400 -18.55 -18.53 7.67
CA LEU A 400 -17.73 -17.94 8.74
C LEU A 400 -16.49 -18.79 9.05
N HIS A 401 -16.61 -20.11 9.06
CA HIS A 401 -15.47 -21.00 9.26
C HIS A 401 -14.48 -20.93 8.08
N HIS A 402 -14.98 -20.85 6.84
CA HIS A 402 -14.13 -20.72 5.67
C HIS A 402 -13.35 -19.39 5.69
N ASP A 403 -14.03 -18.29 5.98
CA ASP A 403 -13.40 -16.97 6.11
C ASP A 403 -12.39 -16.94 7.26
N SER A 404 -12.74 -17.53 8.41
CA SER A 404 -11.81 -17.64 9.55
C SER A 404 -10.56 -18.45 9.21
N SER A 405 -10.69 -19.54 8.44
CA SER A 405 -9.54 -20.31 7.98
C SER A 405 -8.66 -19.51 7.01
N ALA A 406 -9.28 -18.79 6.07
CA ALA A 406 -8.55 -17.95 5.11
C ALA A 406 -7.80 -16.81 5.82
N ILE A 407 -8.41 -16.19 6.83
CA ILE A 407 -7.75 -15.18 7.68
C ILE A 407 -6.60 -15.81 8.46
N GLN A 408 -6.77 -17.01 9.02
CA GLN A 408 -5.71 -17.70 9.74
C GLN A 408 -4.50 -18.00 8.84
N ASP A 409 -4.74 -18.43 7.60
CA ASP A 409 -3.67 -18.68 6.63
C ASP A 409 -2.94 -17.39 6.24
N GLN A 410 -3.68 -16.29 6.04
CA GLN A 410 -3.08 -14.97 5.80
C GLN A 410 -2.25 -14.50 7.00
N LEU A 411 -2.75 -14.70 8.22
CA LEU A 411 -2.04 -14.34 9.44
C LEU A 411 -0.74 -15.14 9.59
N ASN A 412 -0.78 -16.45 9.28
CA ASN A 412 0.40 -17.30 9.28
C ASN A 412 1.43 -16.84 8.24
N GLN A 413 1.00 -16.44 7.03
CA GLN A 413 1.89 -15.89 6.01
C GLN A 413 2.54 -14.58 6.47
N VAL A 414 1.76 -13.67 7.05
CA VAL A 414 2.28 -12.41 7.59
C VAL A 414 3.26 -12.66 8.74
N SER A 415 2.98 -13.62 9.62
CA SER A 415 3.88 -14.01 10.71
C SER A 415 5.21 -14.56 10.19
N GLN A 416 5.18 -15.42 9.15
CA GLN A 416 6.40 -15.94 8.52
C GLN A 416 7.21 -14.82 7.85
N PHE A 417 6.53 -13.94 7.10
CA PHE A 417 7.18 -12.79 6.49
C PHE A 417 7.83 -11.86 7.52
N THR A 418 7.17 -11.65 8.65
CA THR A 418 7.70 -10.85 9.77
C THR A 418 8.96 -11.50 10.37
N LEU A 419 8.96 -12.82 10.56
CA LEU A 419 10.15 -13.56 11.02
C LEU A 419 11.32 -13.44 10.05
N ASP A 420 11.06 -13.49 8.75
CA ASP A 420 12.10 -13.38 7.72
C ASP A 420 12.68 -11.96 7.64
N ILE A 421 11.83 -10.92 7.76
CA ILE A 421 12.30 -9.53 7.91
C ILE A 421 13.16 -9.39 9.15
N HIS A 422 12.71 -9.91 10.31
CA HIS A 422 13.51 -9.82 11.53
C HIS A 422 14.87 -10.49 11.36
N LYS A 423 14.95 -11.69 10.78
CA LYS A 423 16.23 -12.36 10.49
C LYS A 423 17.14 -11.51 9.61
N GLN A 424 16.59 -10.90 8.56
CA GLN A 424 17.35 -10.06 7.65
C GLN A 424 17.87 -8.80 8.35
N VAL A 425 17.03 -8.13 9.15
CA VAL A 425 17.42 -6.96 9.93
C VAL A 425 18.51 -7.31 10.96
N TYR A 426 18.39 -8.44 11.65
CA TYR A 426 19.43 -8.89 12.59
C TYR A 426 20.76 -9.15 11.87
N LYS A 427 20.73 -9.75 10.68
CA LYS A 427 21.93 -9.96 9.87
C LYS A 427 22.58 -8.65 9.43
N GLU A 428 21.78 -7.66 9.04
CA GLU A 428 22.30 -6.33 8.68
C GLU A 428 22.85 -5.59 9.89
N LEU A 429 22.17 -5.68 11.03
CA LEU A 429 22.63 -5.07 12.29
C LEU A 429 23.95 -5.66 12.76
N ASP A 430 24.12 -6.97 12.65
CA ASP A 430 25.37 -7.67 12.98
C ASP A 430 26.52 -7.20 12.06
N GLY A 431 26.27 -7.13 10.75
CA GLY A 431 27.24 -6.59 9.80
C GLY A 431 27.60 -5.11 10.04
N MET A 432 26.63 -4.28 10.45
CA MET A 432 26.91 -2.90 10.85
C MET A 432 27.74 -2.84 12.13
N SER A 433 27.47 -3.71 13.11
CA SER A 433 28.23 -3.81 14.35
C SER A 433 29.69 -4.18 14.07
N GLU A 434 29.94 -5.19 13.24
CA GLU A 434 31.29 -5.57 12.81
C GLU A 434 32.01 -4.41 12.12
N HIS A 435 31.32 -3.67 11.24
CA HIS A 435 31.90 -2.54 10.53
C HIS A 435 32.30 -1.40 11.48
N ILE A 436 31.44 -1.07 12.46
CA ILE A 436 31.71 -0.04 13.46
C ILE A 436 32.91 -0.43 14.33
N LEU A 437 33.00 -1.69 14.74
CA LEU A 437 34.13 -2.19 15.52
C LEU A 437 35.45 -2.09 14.74
N ALA A 438 35.46 -2.52 13.48
CA ALA A 438 36.63 -2.41 12.61
C ALA A 438 37.07 -0.95 12.40
N GLN A 439 36.11 -0.04 12.20
CA GLN A 439 36.39 1.38 12.04
C GLN A 439 36.91 2.02 13.33
N SER A 440 36.39 1.60 14.49
CA SER A 440 36.86 2.05 15.81
C SER A 440 38.31 1.62 16.07
N GLU A 441 38.64 0.37 15.74
CA GLU A 441 40.01 -0.14 15.85
C GLU A 441 40.98 0.64 14.95
N GLN A 442 40.57 0.92 13.71
CA GLN A 442 41.35 1.74 12.78
C GLN A 442 41.58 3.16 13.31
N ALA A 443 40.54 3.80 13.84
CA ALA A 443 40.63 5.14 14.42
C ALA A 443 41.58 5.19 15.63
N LEU A 444 41.53 4.18 16.50
CA LEU A 444 42.47 4.04 17.62
C LEU A 444 43.91 3.87 17.13
N GLY A 445 44.11 3.09 16.05
CA GLY A 445 45.41 2.96 15.39
C GLY A 445 45.94 4.30 14.87
N GLN A 446 45.10 5.06 14.17
CA GLN A 446 45.45 6.39 13.67
C GLN A 446 45.77 7.37 14.81
N GLN A 447 44.98 7.37 15.89
CA GLN A 447 45.22 8.23 17.05
C GLN A 447 46.58 7.96 17.70
N ARG A 448 46.98 6.69 17.82
CA ARG A 448 48.31 6.32 18.33
C ARG A 448 49.42 6.85 17.43
N THR A 449 49.25 6.80 16.12
CA THR A 449 50.23 7.33 15.15
C THR A 449 50.31 8.85 15.22
N ILE A 450 49.17 9.54 15.30
CA ILE A 450 49.11 11.00 15.48
C ILE A 450 49.88 11.41 16.75
N ASN A 451 49.63 10.74 17.88
CA ASN A 451 50.33 11.04 19.13
C ASN A 451 51.86 10.89 19.01
N LYS A 452 52.33 9.87 18.28
CA LYS A 452 53.77 9.70 18.00
C LYS A 452 54.33 10.85 17.15
N VAL A 453 53.61 11.26 16.10
CA VAL A 453 54.02 12.38 15.25
C VAL A 453 54.05 13.68 16.05
N CYS A 454 53.05 13.93 16.90
CA CYS A 454 53.04 15.11 17.78
C CYS A 454 54.24 15.16 18.73
N SER A 455 54.65 14.02 19.30
CA SER A 455 55.87 13.93 20.13
C SER A 455 57.10 14.37 19.34
N VAL A 456 57.27 13.83 18.13
CA VAL A 456 58.42 14.15 17.26
C VAL A 456 58.40 15.63 16.84
N VAL A 457 57.22 16.18 16.52
CA VAL A 457 57.10 17.61 16.17
C VAL A 457 57.50 18.48 17.36
N SER A 458 57.04 18.16 18.57
CA SER A 458 57.39 18.90 19.78
C SER A 458 58.89 18.87 20.07
N GLU A 459 59.53 17.71 19.91
CA GLU A 459 61.00 17.58 20.03
C GLU A 459 61.73 18.46 19.01
N LYS A 460 61.24 18.51 17.76
CA LYS A 460 61.83 19.34 16.70
C LYS A 460 61.59 20.83 16.86
N GLU A 461 60.45 21.23 17.41
CA GLU A 461 60.20 22.63 17.76
C GLU A 461 61.14 23.10 18.87
N ALA A 462 61.42 22.27 19.88
CA ALA A 462 62.41 22.58 20.91
C ALA A 462 63.83 22.71 20.33
N GLU A 463 64.22 21.83 19.41
CA GLU A 463 65.52 21.91 18.72
C GLU A 463 65.64 23.21 17.88
N ILE A 464 64.57 23.59 17.17
CA ILE A 464 64.54 24.85 16.41
C ILE A 464 64.72 26.05 17.33
N GLU A 465 64.11 26.04 18.51
CA GLU A 465 64.22 27.15 19.46
C GLU A 465 65.66 27.30 19.98
N ILE A 466 66.32 26.20 20.33
CA ILE A 466 67.74 26.20 20.71
C ILE A 466 68.61 26.76 19.58
N LEU A 467 68.36 26.36 18.33
CA LEU A 467 69.11 26.87 17.18
C LEU A 467 68.88 28.38 16.95
N ARG A 468 67.67 28.88 17.19
CA ARG A 468 67.36 30.32 17.10
C ARG A 468 68.11 31.11 18.15
N GLU A 469 68.17 30.61 19.40
CA GLU A 469 68.96 31.24 20.46
C GLU A 469 70.44 31.31 20.09
N MET A 470 71.02 30.21 19.59
CA MET A 470 72.42 30.16 19.17
C MET A 470 72.73 31.14 18.02
N ILE A 471 71.84 31.23 17.02
CA ILE A 471 71.99 32.22 15.93
C ILE A 471 71.93 33.64 16.49
N ALA A 472 71.00 33.93 17.40
CA ALA A 472 70.88 35.25 18.02
C ALA A 472 72.13 35.62 18.81
N GLU A 473 72.78 34.67 19.50
CA GLU A 473 74.06 34.87 20.15
C GLU A 473 75.20 35.14 19.16
N MET A 474 75.29 34.37 18.08
CA MET A 474 76.30 34.57 17.03
C MET A 474 76.15 35.93 16.34
N GLN A 475 74.91 36.40 16.13
CA GLN A 475 74.64 37.71 15.53
C GLN A 475 75.03 38.89 16.44
N LYS A 476 75.15 38.70 17.76
CA LYS A 476 75.63 39.74 18.69
C LYS A 476 77.14 39.96 18.61
N ALA A 477 77.92 39.04 18.02
CA ALA A 477 79.34 39.24 17.81
C ALA A 477 79.59 40.32 16.73
N ARG A 478 80.09 41.49 17.13
CA ARG A 478 80.29 42.65 16.24
C ARG A 478 81.44 42.40 15.27
N PRO A 479 81.24 42.45 13.93
CA PRO A 479 82.35 42.42 12.99
C PRO A 479 83.10 43.76 13.02
N VAL A 480 84.39 43.73 13.35
CA VAL A 480 85.29 44.89 13.32
C VAL A 480 85.81 45.06 11.89
N TYR A 481 85.67 46.25 11.30
CA TYR A 481 86.23 46.52 9.97
C TYR A 481 87.75 46.69 10.07
N VAL A 482 88.52 45.97 9.25
CA VAL A 482 89.98 46.01 9.28
C VAL A 482 90.49 46.76 8.04
N PRO A 483 91.12 47.94 8.18
CA PRO A 483 91.59 48.71 7.03
C PRO A 483 92.84 48.09 6.38
N VAL A 484 93.03 48.39 5.11
CA VAL A 484 94.27 48.12 4.38
C VAL A 484 95.33 49.14 4.81
N LYS A 485 96.49 48.65 5.27
CA LYS A 485 97.51 49.45 5.97
C LYS A 485 98.13 50.58 5.15
N ASP A 486 98.06 50.50 3.83
CA ASP A 486 98.72 51.44 2.91
C ASP A 486 97.75 52.50 2.33
N ASP A 487 96.46 52.45 2.67
CA ASP A 487 95.45 53.39 2.19
C ASP A 487 94.98 54.32 3.33
N PRO A 488 95.35 55.62 3.31
CA PRO A 488 94.95 56.56 4.35
C PRO A 488 93.44 56.85 4.33
N VAL A 489 92.78 56.69 3.17
CA VAL A 489 91.31 56.86 3.04
C VAL A 489 90.58 55.70 3.71
N ASP A 490 91.07 54.46 3.51
CA ASP A 490 90.50 53.27 4.13
C ASP A 490 90.69 53.24 5.64
N ALA A 491 91.86 53.68 6.13
CA ALA A 491 92.12 53.83 7.56
C ALA A 491 91.12 54.80 8.21
N ALA A 492 90.84 55.95 7.56
CA ALA A 492 89.88 56.92 8.05
C ALA A 492 88.43 56.38 8.03
N ILE A 493 88.06 55.60 7.01
CA ILE A 493 86.73 54.95 6.93
C ILE A 493 86.60 53.86 7.99
N ALA A 494 87.63 53.06 8.22
CA ALA A 494 87.66 52.03 9.26
C ALA A 494 87.52 52.64 10.65
N GLU A 495 88.27 53.71 10.93
CA GLU A 495 88.16 54.47 12.16
C GLU A 495 86.75 55.02 12.33
N TYR A 496 86.17 55.60 11.27
CA TYR A 496 84.80 56.09 11.27
C TYR A 496 83.76 54.97 11.53
N MET A 497 83.87 53.82 10.87
CA MET A 497 82.92 52.71 11.02
C MET A 497 83.01 52.03 12.39
N ASN A 498 84.22 51.87 12.92
CA ASN A 498 84.45 51.18 14.18
C ASN A 498 84.22 52.06 15.41
N SER A 499 84.47 53.37 15.31
CA SER A 499 84.31 54.31 16.43
C SER A 499 82.84 54.59 16.80
N ARG A 500 81.89 54.31 15.91
CA ARG A 500 80.45 54.50 16.20
C ARG A 500 79.97 53.50 17.25
N GLU A 501 79.11 53.95 18.17
CA GLU A 501 78.45 53.10 19.16
C GLU A 501 77.47 52.11 18.51
N GLN A 502 76.83 52.54 17.43
CA GLN A 502 75.90 51.73 16.64
C GLN A 502 76.53 51.37 15.29
N PRO A 503 76.51 50.09 14.86
CA PRO A 503 76.99 49.71 13.54
C PRO A 503 76.12 50.38 12.47
N LEU A 504 76.76 50.76 11.36
CA LEU A 504 76.03 51.29 10.20
C LEU A 504 75.06 50.23 9.68
N GLU A 505 73.81 50.61 9.47
CA GLU A 505 72.80 49.71 8.90
C GLU A 505 73.15 49.30 7.45
N VAL A 506 73.92 50.14 6.76
CA VAL A 506 74.53 49.87 5.45
C VAL A 506 76.04 50.10 5.56
N PRO A 507 76.88 49.05 5.58
CA PRO A 507 78.33 49.21 5.71
C PRO A 507 78.96 49.70 4.40
N PHE A 508 80.10 50.39 4.51
CA PHE A 508 80.97 50.64 3.37
C PHE A 508 81.79 49.39 3.06
N VAL A 509 81.90 49.04 1.78
CA VAL A 509 82.75 47.95 1.29
C VAL A 509 83.75 48.55 0.31
N ARG A 510 85.04 48.42 0.58
CA ARG A 510 86.10 48.91 -0.32
C ARG A 510 86.10 48.12 -1.62
N GLU A 511 86.03 48.81 -2.76
CA GLU A 511 86.26 48.20 -4.08
C GLU A 511 87.68 48.52 -4.58
N ASP A 512 88.11 49.78 -4.46
CA ASP A 512 89.44 50.24 -4.89
C ASP A 512 89.89 51.45 -4.04
N GLU A 513 91.12 51.93 -4.24
CA GLU A 513 91.62 53.12 -3.54
C GLU A 513 90.72 54.33 -3.83
N GLY A 514 90.14 54.91 -2.77
CA GLY A 514 89.18 56.00 -2.88
C GLY A 514 87.84 55.63 -3.53
N LEU A 515 87.54 54.36 -3.82
CA LEU A 515 86.26 53.89 -4.35
C LEU A 515 85.61 52.85 -3.43
N TYR A 516 84.42 53.19 -2.92
CA TYR A 516 83.70 52.37 -1.96
C TYR A 516 82.29 52.09 -2.45
N LEU A 517 81.73 50.96 -2.02
CA LEU A 517 80.34 50.63 -2.21
C LEU A 517 79.58 50.92 -0.92
N PHE A 518 78.53 51.74 -1.01
CA PHE A 518 77.58 52.00 0.06
C PHE A 518 76.22 51.43 -0.36
N GLY A 519 75.90 50.24 0.15
CA GLY A 519 74.72 49.49 -0.28
C GLY A 519 74.82 49.09 -1.76
N SER A 520 73.97 49.65 -2.61
CA SER A 520 74.00 49.44 -4.06
C SER A 520 74.79 50.52 -4.84
N LYS A 521 75.29 51.56 -4.17
CA LYS A 521 75.91 52.72 -4.82
C LYS A 521 77.43 52.72 -4.72
N LYS A 522 78.09 52.90 -5.86
CA LYS A 522 79.54 53.16 -5.92
C LYS A 522 79.81 54.64 -5.66
N VAL A 523 80.70 54.93 -4.72
CA VAL A 523 81.01 56.29 -4.26
C VAL A 523 82.51 56.52 -4.23
N PHE A 524 82.93 57.69 -4.71
CA PHE A 524 84.32 58.11 -4.62
C PHE A 524 84.53 58.91 -3.34
N ILE A 525 85.47 58.47 -2.52
CA ILE A 525 85.79 59.04 -1.21
C ILE A 525 87.21 59.60 -1.26
N LYS A 526 87.39 60.81 -0.74
CA LYS A 526 88.70 61.44 -0.58
C LYS A 526 88.78 62.15 0.77
N ILE A 527 89.99 62.36 1.27
CA ILE A 527 90.23 63.16 2.48
C ILE A 527 90.61 64.57 2.05
N GLU A 528 89.91 65.58 2.58
CA GLU A 528 90.23 66.99 2.37
C GLU A 528 90.23 67.72 3.72
N ASN A 529 91.33 68.39 4.06
CA ASN A 529 91.54 69.05 5.36
C ASN A 529 91.25 68.16 6.59
N GLY A 530 91.61 66.87 6.49
CA GLY A 530 91.40 65.89 7.58
C GLY A 530 89.96 65.43 7.76
N LYS A 531 89.04 65.81 6.85
CA LYS A 531 87.65 65.34 6.85
C LYS A 531 87.40 64.42 5.65
N ILE A 532 86.62 63.37 5.87
CA ILE A 532 86.20 62.44 4.81
C ILE A 532 85.07 63.09 4.02
N ILE A 533 85.25 63.24 2.72
CA ILE A 533 84.24 63.77 1.81
C ILE A 533 83.99 62.85 0.62
N ILE A 534 82.74 62.79 0.21
CA ILE A 534 82.21 61.87 -0.80
C ILE A 534 81.75 62.67 -2.01
N ARG A 535 82.16 62.24 -3.22
CA ARG A 535 81.73 62.86 -4.48
C ARG A 535 80.31 62.39 -4.83
N ILE A 536 79.38 63.34 -4.97
CA ILE A 536 78.00 63.10 -5.43
C ILE A 536 77.71 63.99 -6.64
N GLY A 537 76.95 63.52 -7.63
CA GLY A 537 76.73 64.09 -8.99
C GLY A 537 76.64 65.62 -9.15
N GLY A 538 77.75 66.34 -8.93
CA GLY A 538 77.86 67.80 -9.02
C GLY A 538 78.72 68.48 -7.92
N GLY A 539 79.01 67.82 -6.79
CA GLY A 539 79.73 68.40 -5.65
C GLY A 539 80.36 67.36 -4.71
N PHE A 540 80.82 67.82 -3.54
CA PHE A 540 81.33 66.96 -2.46
C PHE A 540 80.46 67.15 -1.21
N MET A 541 80.25 66.06 -0.46
CA MET A 541 79.42 66.01 0.75
C MET A 541 80.22 65.35 1.89
N GLN A 542 79.98 65.71 3.15
CA GLN A 542 80.65 65.06 4.28
C GLN A 542 80.11 63.64 4.51
N ILE A 543 80.93 62.74 5.05
CA ILE A 543 80.53 61.33 5.27
C ILE A 543 79.29 61.20 6.17
N ASP A 544 79.15 62.01 7.22
CA ASP A 544 77.99 61.97 8.12
C ASP A 544 76.69 62.35 7.39
N GLU A 545 76.73 63.48 6.66
CA GLU A 545 75.59 63.94 5.86
C GLU A 545 75.22 62.93 4.77
N PHE A 546 76.22 62.27 4.17
CA PHE A 546 76.01 61.25 3.16
C PHE A 546 75.35 59.99 3.73
N VAL A 547 75.85 59.49 4.86
CA VAL A 547 75.28 58.30 5.52
C VAL A 547 73.83 58.59 5.91
N ASP A 548 73.53 59.73 6.52
CA ASP A 548 72.16 60.05 6.95
C ASP A 548 71.20 60.20 5.76
N ALA A 549 71.64 60.83 4.66
CA ALA A 549 70.80 61.03 3.49
C ALA A 549 70.54 59.73 2.69
N TYR A 550 71.53 58.84 2.60
CA TYR A 550 71.44 57.67 1.72
C TYR A 550 71.12 56.35 2.43
N THR A 551 71.27 56.26 3.77
CA THR A 551 70.95 55.03 4.51
C THR A 551 69.49 54.61 4.33
N VAL A 552 68.54 55.53 4.51
CA VAL A 552 67.10 55.24 4.38
C VAL A 552 66.76 54.74 2.97
N ILE A 553 67.35 55.35 1.95
CA ILE A 553 67.11 55.00 0.53
C ILE A 553 67.64 53.60 0.22
N GLU A 554 68.83 53.25 0.72
CA GLU A 554 69.41 51.93 0.48
C GLU A 554 68.70 50.83 1.27
N LEU A 555 68.22 51.11 2.49
CA LEU A 555 67.42 50.16 3.26
C LEU A 555 66.07 49.85 2.63
N GLU A 556 65.39 50.84 2.05
CA GLU A 556 64.14 50.61 1.32
C GLU A 556 64.37 49.69 0.11
N LYS A 557 65.47 49.86 -0.62
CA LYS A 557 65.85 48.96 -1.72
C LYS A 557 66.14 47.54 -1.22
N PHE A 558 66.91 47.39 -0.14
CA PHE A 558 67.19 46.07 0.44
C PHE A 558 65.91 45.38 0.95
N ALA A 559 65.00 46.13 1.57
CA ALA A 559 63.71 45.61 2.03
C ALA A 559 62.83 45.16 0.86
N ALA A 560 62.85 45.87 -0.27
CA ALA A 560 62.14 45.47 -1.48
C ALA A 560 62.69 44.17 -2.09
N ILE A 561 64.02 44.01 -2.11
CA ILE A 561 64.69 42.78 -2.58
C ILE A 561 64.35 41.61 -1.64
N LYS A 562 64.47 41.79 -0.31
CA LYS A 562 64.12 40.74 0.66
C LYS A 562 62.64 40.35 0.61
N LYS A 563 61.71 41.29 0.38
CA LYS A 563 60.28 40.99 0.20
C LYS A 563 60.00 40.20 -1.07
N ALA A 564 60.78 40.38 -2.13
CA ALA A 564 60.68 39.55 -3.33
C ALA A 564 61.19 38.11 -3.08
N GLU A 565 62.19 37.95 -2.21
CA GLU A 565 62.76 36.64 -1.84
C GLU A 565 61.97 35.90 -0.75
N SER A 566 61.29 36.59 0.17
CA SER A 566 60.63 36.02 1.36
C SER A 566 59.18 35.54 1.14
N ASN A 567 58.80 35.16 -0.07
CA ASN A 567 57.43 34.74 -0.37
C ASN A 567 57.05 33.47 0.44
N PRO A 568 56.00 33.50 1.29
CA PRO A 568 55.75 32.51 2.35
C PRO A 568 55.09 31.20 1.87
N ASN A 569 55.31 30.80 0.60
CA ASN A 569 54.72 29.58 0.03
C ASN A 569 55.65 28.35 0.04
N ARG A 570 56.81 28.44 0.68
CA ARG A 570 57.62 27.25 1.03
C ARG A 570 57.10 26.64 2.33
N LYS A 571 55.89 26.07 2.31
CA LYS A 571 55.49 25.15 3.39
C LYS A 571 56.33 23.87 3.30
N THR A 572 56.87 23.53 4.46
CA THR A 572 57.89 22.54 4.78
C THR A 572 57.57 21.13 4.27
N PHE A 573 58.63 20.45 3.86
CA PHE A 573 58.72 19.02 3.52
C PHE A 573 57.93 18.10 4.49
N MET A 574 57.84 18.48 5.77
CA MET A 574 57.08 17.78 6.81
C MET A 574 55.56 17.66 6.54
N GLY A 575 54.96 18.63 5.84
CA GLY A 575 53.55 18.56 5.46
C GLY A 575 53.24 17.52 4.37
N LYS A 576 54.25 17.15 3.57
CA LYS A 576 54.14 16.09 2.55
C LYS A 576 54.40 14.69 3.12
N LEU A 577 55.19 14.57 4.19
CA LEU A 577 55.40 13.28 4.85
C LEU A 577 54.13 12.83 5.60
N ALA A 578 53.43 13.77 6.26
CA ALA A 578 52.22 13.48 7.02
C ALA A 578 51.04 13.00 6.14
N SER A 579 50.91 13.50 4.91
CA SER A 579 49.87 13.06 3.97
C SER A 579 50.19 11.75 3.26
N THR A 580 51.46 11.34 3.22
CA THR A 580 51.87 10.09 2.58
C THR A 580 51.69 8.88 3.50
N ILE A 581 51.88 9.04 4.82
CA ILE A 581 51.67 7.97 5.82
C ILE A 581 50.18 7.63 6.00
N VAL A 582 49.27 8.58 5.76
CA VAL A 582 47.81 8.34 5.88
C VAL A 582 47.21 7.69 4.61
N ASN A 583 47.87 7.83 3.44
CA ASN A 583 47.33 7.34 2.16
C ASN A 583 47.90 5.99 1.68
N GLU A 584 48.81 5.36 2.43
CA GLU A 584 49.45 4.11 2.01
C GLU A 584 48.69 2.81 2.38
N GLN A 585 47.55 2.89 3.07
CA GLN A 585 46.71 1.70 3.38
C GLN A 585 45.50 1.49 2.45
N THR A 586 45.37 2.23 1.35
CA THR A 586 44.34 1.96 0.34
C THR A 586 44.91 1.98 -1.08
N LYS A 587 45.87 1.10 -1.37
CA LYS A 587 46.24 0.76 -2.75
C LYS A 587 45.89 -0.70 -3.03
N GLY A 588 44.63 -0.86 -3.43
CA GLY A 588 44.09 -2.10 -3.98
C GLY A 588 42.87 -1.79 -4.81
N LYS A 589 43.00 -0.94 -5.83
CA LYS A 589 42.10 -0.86 -6.99
C LYS A 589 42.72 -0.01 -8.08
N VAL A 590 42.97 -0.66 -9.21
CA VAL A 590 43.36 -0.07 -10.48
C VAL A 590 42.18 0.77 -10.98
N ASP A 591 42.40 2.05 -11.24
CA ASP A 591 41.40 2.91 -11.88
C ASP A 591 41.08 2.36 -13.28
N VAL A 592 39.86 1.84 -13.40
CA VAL A 592 39.29 1.39 -14.67
C VAL A 592 38.74 2.63 -15.36
N SER A 593 39.32 2.99 -16.50
CA SER A 593 38.81 4.07 -17.37
C SER A 593 37.28 3.95 -17.57
N PRO A 594 36.53 5.05 -17.63
CA PRO A 594 35.08 5.05 -17.85
C PRO A 594 34.63 4.21 -19.06
N GLN A 595 35.47 4.15 -20.10
CA GLN A 595 35.22 3.37 -21.30
C GLN A 595 35.38 1.86 -21.05
N LYS A 596 36.31 1.50 -20.16
CA LYS A 596 36.55 0.10 -19.77
C LYS A 596 35.51 -0.37 -18.75
N ALA A 597 35.00 0.52 -17.89
CA ALA A 597 33.85 0.25 -17.01
C ALA A 597 32.55 0.07 -17.82
N ALA A 598 32.32 0.91 -18.84
CA ALA A 598 31.18 0.75 -19.75
C ALA A 598 31.24 -0.55 -20.55
N LYS A 599 32.44 -0.96 -21.00
CA LYS A 599 32.64 -2.23 -21.72
C LYS A 599 32.44 -3.46 -20.81
N ILE A 600 32.90 -3.40 -19.56
CA ILE A 600 32.65 -4.47 -18.57
C ILE A 600 31.16 -4.57 -18.24
N LEU A 601 30.44 -3.44 -18.13
CA LEU A 601 28.99 -3.46 -17.96
C LEU A 601 28.27 -4.05 -19.19
N GLN A 602 28.70 -3.74 -20.41
CA GLN A 602 28.13 -4.34 -21.63
C GLN A 602 28.40 -5.85 -21.74
N ASP A 603 29.62 -6.31 -21.45
CA ASP A 603 29.98 -7.72 -21.54
C ASP A 603 29.28 -8.59 -20.48
N VAL A 604 28.91 -8.01 -19.33
CA VAL A 604 28.14 -8.69 -18.27
C VAL A 604 26.66 -8.84 -18.62
N PHE A 605 26.09 -7.94 -19.46
CA PHE A 605 24.71 -8.05 -19.92
C PHE A 605 24.53 -8.98 -21.14
N VAL A 606 25.60 -9.25 -21.91
CA VAL A 606 25.53 -10.08 -23.12
C VAL A 606 25.76 -11.58 -22.83
N ASN A 607 26.46 -11.93 -21.76
CA ASN A 607 26.73 -13.33 -21.39
C ASN A 607 25.92 -13.77 -20.16
N ASN A 608 24.77 -14.39 -20.43
CA ASN A 608 23.85 -15.03 -19.48
C ASN A 608 24.55 -15.81 -18.35
N LYS A 609 24.57 -15.26 -17.13
CA LYS A 609 24.52 -15.99 -15.84
C LYS A 609 24.17 -15.00 -14.71
N PRO A 610 22.93 -15.01 -14.16
CA PRO A 610 22.54 -14.08 -13.12
C PRO A 610 22.79 -14.68 -11.73
N ALA A 611 23.62 -14.01 -10.94
CA ALA A 611 23.57 -14.09 -9.49
C ALA A 611 23.81 -12.68 -8.95
N PHE A 612 22.78 -11.84 -8.97
CA PHE A 612 22.46 -10.89 -7.90
C PHE A 612 21.07 -10.29 -8.14
N THR A 613 20.44 -9.97 -7.02
CA THR A 613 19.02 -9.77 -6.73
C THR A 613 18.32 -8.64 -7.47
N THR A 614 17.16 -9.01 -7.98
CA THR A 614 16.02 -8.28 -8.52
C THR A 614 15.60 -7.06 -7.68
N CYS A 615 15.62 -5.86 -8.27
CA CYS A 615 14.71 -4.79 -7.87
C CYS A 615 13.28 -5.21 -8.21
N MET A 616 12.42 -5.39 -7.21
CA MET A 616 11.00 -5.69 -7.43
C MET A 616 10.28 -4.46 -7.99
N ALA A 617 10.06 -4.45 -9.30
CA ALA A 617 9.02 -3.65 -9.93
C ALA A 617 7.66 -4.32 -9.71
N ILE A 618 6.70 -3.59 -9.15
CA ILE A 618 5.31 -4.02 -8.95
C ILE A 618 4.62 -4.08 -10.32
N PRO A 619 4.09 -5.24 -10.79
CA PRO A 619 3.31 -5.27 -12.00
C PRO A 619 1.89 -4.73 -11.73
N ARG A 620 1.53 -3.60 -12.36
CA ARG A 620 0.13 -3.20 -12.50
C ARG A 620 -0.59 -4.23 -13.39
N LYS A 621 -1.51 -4.99 -12.81
CA LYS A 621 -2.49 -5.77 -13.58
C LYS A 621 -3.37 -4.79 -14.37
N MET A 622 -3.26 -4.83 -15.70
CA MET A 622 -4.28 -4.28 -16.58
C MET A 622 -5.46 -5.24 -16.61
N THR A 623 -6.63 -4.78 -16.15
CA THR A 623 -7.92 -5.41 -16.42
C THR A 623 -8.28 -5.11 -17.87
N SER A 624 -8.03 -6.06 -18.76
CA SER A 624 -8.51 -6.00 -20.14
C SER A 624 -10.00 -6.34 -20.19
N SER A 625 -10.66 -5.54 -21.01
CA SER A 625 -12.03 -5.63 -21.49
C SER A 625 -12.44 -7.02 -21.96
N ARG A 626 -13.63 -7.41 -21.50
CA ARG A 626 -14.45 -8.50 -22.02
C ARG A 626 -15.17 -8.00 -23.29
N GLN A 627 -14.96 -8.62 -24.45
CA GLN A 627 -16.00 -8.86 -25.46
C GLN A 627 -15.52 -9.66 -26.67
N GLY A 628 -16.30 -10.69 -27.02
CA GLY A 628 -16.39 -11.28 -28.36
C GLY A 628 -15.68 -12.63 -28.53
N THR A 629 -16.42 -13.74 -28.57
CA THR A 629 -16.84 -14.39 -29.84
C THR A 629 -17.46 -15.78 -29.65
N MET A 630 -18.54 -16.00 -30.42
CA MET A 630 -18.88 -17.19 -31.22
C MET A 630 -19.31 -18.52 -30.55
N ILE A 631 -20.58 -18.82 -30.79
CA ILE A 631 -21.26 -20.09 -31.12
C ILE A 631 -20.32 -21.24 -31.57
N PRO A 632 -20.58 -22.49 -31.16
CA PRO A 632 -20.98 -23.50 -32.15
C PRO A 632 -22.21 -24.34 -31.76
N LYS A 633 -22.76 -24.94 -32.82
CA LYS A 633 -24.04 -25.62 -33.00
C LYS A 633 -24.14 -27.01 -32.36
N GLU A 634 -25.40 -27.36 -32.08
CA GLU A 634 -26.10 -28.65 -32.28
C GLU A 634 -25.36 -29.97 -31.99
N SER A 635 -25.95 -30.76 -31.08
CA SER A 635 -26.33 -32.13 -31.42
C SER A 635 -27.60 -32.55 -30.67
N LYS A 636 -28.34 -33.43 -31.34
CA LYS A 636 -29.73 -33.84 -31.12
C LYS A 636 -29.81 -34.96 -30.08
N GLY A 637 -31.01 -35.11 -29.49
CA GLY A 637 -31.61 -36.45 -29.37
C GLY A 637 -32.25 -36.81 -28.03
N SER A 638 -33.55 -37.09 -28.12
CA SER A 638 -34.36 -38.01 -27.30
C SER A 638 -34.79 -37.52 -25.90
N ASP A 639 -35.98 -37.79 -25.38
CA ASP A 639 -37.31 -38.11 -25.92
C ASP A 639 -38.28 -38.09 -24.73
N SER A 640 -39.34 -37.27 -24.81
CA SER A 640 -40.71 -37.60 -24.34
C SER A 640 -40.98 -37.82 -22.82
N PRO A 641 -42.25 -37.94 -22.34
CA PRO A 641 -43.03 -36.77 -21.91
C PRO A 641 -43.79 -36.97 -20.58
N VAL A 642 -44.01 -35.92 -19.77
CA VAL A 642 -45.12 -35.96 -18.77
C VAL A 642 -45.96 -34.69 -18.81
N ARG A 643 -47.26 -34.94 -18.97
CA ARG A 643 -48.39 -34.04 -19.12
C ARG A 643 -48.74 -33.29 -17.83
N VAL A 644 -49.06 -32.01 -18.00
CA VAL A 644 -50.30 -31.32 -17.58
C VAL A 644 -50.91 -31.68 -16.22
N ALA A 645 -51.01 -30.69 -15.31
CA ALA A 645 -52.30 -30.28 -14.73
C ALA A 645 -52.21 -28.96 -13.95
N LYS A 646 -52.92 -27.95 -14.45
CA LYS A 646 -53.42 -26.78 -13.71
C LYS A 646 -54.51 -27.22 -12.71
N ARG A 647 -54.56 -26.62 -11.52
CA ARG A 647 -55.76 -26.20 -10.74
C ARG A 647 -55.28 -25.62 -9.39
N LYS A 648 -55.43 -24.32 -9.12
CA LYS A 648 -56.62 -23.58 -8.64
C LYS A 648 -56.96 -23.77 -7.16
N SER A 649 -56.69 -22.70 -6.41
CA SER A 649 -57.52 -22.02 -5.38
C SER A 649 -58.00 -22.79 -4.14
N SER A 650 -57.72 -22.23 -2.95
CA SER A 650 -58.77 -21.55 -2.16
C SER A 650 -58.18 -20.70 -1.03
N LEU A 651 -58.71 -19.48 -0.98
CA LEU A 651 -58.66 -18.52 0.12
C LEU A 651 -59.34 -19.09 1.37
N VAL A 652 -58.80 -18.78 2.54
CA VAL A 652 -59.54 -18.73 3.81
C VAL A 652 -59.46 -17.29 4.32
N ASP A 653 -60.64 -16.66 4.41
CA ASP A 653 -60.86 -15.33 4.98
C ASP A 653 -60.44 -15.27 6.46
N PHE A 654 -59.79 -14.18 6.87
CA PHE A 654 -59.65 -13.82 8.28
C PHE A 654 -60.18 -12.41 8.53
N ARG A 655 -61.35 -12.34 9.19
CA ARG A 655 -61.85 -11.15 9.90
C ARG A 655 -61.16 -11.05 11.27
N ARG A 656 -60.52 -9.93 11.57
CA ARG A 656 -60.35 -9.39 12.94
C ARG A 656 -60.33 -7.85 12.83
N SER A 657 -61.42 -7.15 13.16
CA SER A 657 -61.80 -6.66 14.51
C SER A 657 -60.73 -5.79 15.15
N ALA A 658 -60.89 -4.47 14.95
CA ALA A 658 -60.31 -3.43 15.79
C ALA A 658 -60.96 -3.45 17.18
N THR A 659 -60.15 -3.32 18.23
CA THR A 659 -60.55 -2.75 19.53
C THR A 659 -59.29 -2.45 20.35
N ASN A 660 -59.08 -1.16 20.62
CA ASN A 660 -58.56 -0.51 21.82
C ASN A 660 -57.43 -1.19 22.64
N LEU A 661 -56.30 -0.49 22.85
CA LEU A 661 -56.05 0.30 24.07
C LEU A 661 -54.65 0.96 24.06
N LYS A 662 -54.67 2.27 24.38
CA LYS A 662 -53.60 3.24 24.72
C LYS A 662 -52.77 3.84 23.60
#